data_AF-A0A8X6HDI7-F1
#
_entry.id   AF-A0A8X6HDI7-F1
#
_cell.length_a   1.000
_cell.length_b   1.000
_cell.length_c   1.000
_cell.angle_alpha   90.00
_cell.angle_beta   90.00
_cell.angle_gamma   90.00
#
_symmetry.space_group_name_H-M   'P 1'
#
loop_
_entity.id
_entity.type
_entity.pdbx_description
1 polymer ?
#
loop_
_entity_poly.entity_id
_entity_poly.type
_entity_poly.pdbx_seq_one_letter_code
_entity_poly.pdbx_strand_id
1 'polypeptide(L)'
;DKVETCHSWSTNTTQQIDLALNIFFMVYFFIRFIAASDKLWFMLELYSFVDYFTIPPSFISIYLGRTWIGLRFLRALRLMSVPDILQYLNVLKTSSSIRLAQLVSIVISVWLTAAGIIHLLENSGDPLSFSNPHELTYWECVYFLIVTMSTVGYGDIYCETSLGRGFIVLFILVGLAVFASCIPEIIDLVGTRPKYGGEYRQEHGKRHIVVCGHINYDSVSYFLKDFLHEDREDVDVEVVFLHRKPPDLELEGLFKRHFTTVEFFQGTVMNPVDLQRVKVQQADACLVLANKYCQDPDAEDAANIMRVISIKNFSDDIRVIIQLMQYHNKAYLLNIPSWNWKNGDDVICLAELKLGFIAQSCLAPGFSTMVANLFAMRSYKTSPDTPKWQNDYLCGTGMEMYTETLSTSFVGMSFPQAAELCFVKLKLLLLAIEVINDDGSDSKISINPKSQTKLTPDTQGFFIAQSADEVKRVWYYCKNCHEDVRDEKQIKKCKCKNPPAISVVPPRNGNRQKSPGKVNSMSSITSPGRKHYHGRPTGRGSAGSVSERPFGMMAEDQGKDFDFERTEMKYDSTGMFHWCPARSIEDCILDRNQAAMTVLNGHVVLCLFADKDSPLIGLRNLVMPLRASNFHYHELKHVVIVGNVDYLRREWKMLQNLPKISILSGTPLSRADLRAVNINLCDMCVILSAKIPSSEDPTLADKEAILASLNIKAMTFDDTIGVLTQ
;
A
#
# COMPACT_ATOMS: atom_id res chain seq x y z
N ASP A 1 36.16 -65.15 13.86
CA ASP A 1 35.19 -64.15 14.38
C ASP A 1 35.53 -62.76 13.88
N LYS A 2 34.69 -62.16 13.03
CA LYS A 2 34.96 -60.84 12.38
C LYS A 2 34.99 -59.65 13.36
N VAL A 3 34.72 -59.88 14.65
CA VAL A 3 34.77 -58.90 15.74
C VAL A 3 36.21 -58.65 16.22
N GLU A 4 37.09 -59.67 16.08
CA GLU A 4 38.50 -59.60 16.44
C GLU A 4 39.39 -60.02 15.27
N THR A 5 40.37 -59.19 14.89
CA THR A 5 41.37 -59.56 13.88
C THR A 5 42.80 -59.44 14.43
N CYS A 6 43.59 -60.49 14.21
CA CYS A 6 44.97 -60.59 14.68
C CYS A 6 45.92 -60.25 13.53
N HIS A 7 46.24 -58.96 13.39
CA HIS A 7 47.24 -58.49 12.44
C HIS A 7 48.35 -57.74 13.19
N SER A 8 49.61 -57.97 12.79
CA SER A 8 50.74 -57.26 13.36
C SER A 8 50.67 -55.76 13.04
N TRP A 9 50.96 -54.93 14.04
CA TRP A 9 50.88 -53.47 13.95
C TRP A 9 51.74 -52.87 12.81
N SER A 10 52.88 -53.49 12.51
CA SER A 10 53.77 -53.03 11.42
C SER A 10 53.14 -53.15 10.02
N THR A 11 52.15 -54.03 9.87
CA THR A 11 51.51 -54.33 8.58
C THR A 11 50.15 -53.66 8.40
N ASN A 12 49.54 -53.11 9.45
CA ASN A 12 48.20 -52.56 9.43
C ASN A 12 48.20 -51.02 9.42
N THR A 13 48.14 -50.42 8.22
CA THR A 13 48.10 -48.96 8.03
C THR A 13 46.88 -48.31 8.68
N THR A 14 45.72 -48.99 8.70
CA THR A 14 44.48 -48.44 9.28
C THR A 14 44.60 -48.26 10.80
N GLN A 15 45.26 -49.20 11.49
CA GLN A 15 45.50 -49.12 12.93
C GLN A 15 46.51 -48.02 13.29
N GLN A 16 47.50 -47.77 12.43
CA GLN A 16 48.46 -46.68 12.60
C GLN A 16 47.79 -45.30 12.49
N ILE A 17 46.91 -45.12 11.50
CA ILE A 17 46.12 -43.89 11.33
C ILE A 17 45.15 -43.72 12.51
N ASP A 18 44.49 -44.80 12.94
CA ASP A 18 43.57 -44.77 14.08
C ASP A 18 44.27 -44.30 15.37
N LEU A 19 45.48 -44.80 15.61
CA LEU A 19 46.31 -44.37 16.74
C LEU A 19 46.62 -42.87 16.68
N ALA A 20 47.04 -42.35 15.53
CA ALA A 20 47.36 -40.93 15.36
C ALA A 20 46.13 -40.05 15.69
N LEU A 21 44.94 -40.45 15.24
CA LEU A 21 43.69 -39.76 15.55
C LEU A 21 43.35 -39.85 17.06
N ASN A 22 43.48 -41.02 17.69
CA ASN A 22 43.21 -41.17 19.12
C ASN A 22 44.20 -40.40 19.99
N ILE A 23 45.47 -40.28 19.59
CA ILE A 23 46.45 -39.40 20.27
C ILE A 23 46.00 -37.94 20.18
N PHE A 24 45.56 -37.48 19.01
CA PHE A 24 45.00 -36.14 18.85
C PHE A 24 43.79 -35.92 19.77
N PHE A 25 42.84 -36.87 19.82
CA PHE A 25 41.68 -36.78 20.71
C PHE A 25 42.05 -36.85 22.19
N MET A 26 43.10 -37.59 22.55
CA MET A 26 43.62 -37.62 23.93
C MET A 26 44.17 -36.26 24.35
N VAL A 27 44.96 -35.60 23.48
CA VAL A 27 45.43 -34.24 23.73
C VAL A 27 44.25 -33.27 23.84
N TYR A 28 43.28 -33.37 22.94
CA TYR A 28 42.07 -32.55 22.97
C TYR A 28 41.24 -32.75 24.25
N PHE A 29 41.12 -33.99 24.73
CA PHE A 29 40.49 -34.32 26.01
C PHE A 29 41.19 -33.62 27.18
N PHE A 30 42.53 -33.65 27.25
CA PHE A 30 43.27 -32.95 28.30
C PHE A 30 43.14 -31.43 28.23
N ILE A 31 43.11 -30.84 27.03
CA ILE A 31 42.87 -29.41 26.85
C ILE A 31 41.49 -29.03 27.41
N ARG A 32 40.44 -29.79 27.06
CA ARG A 32 39.09 -29.57 27.60
C ARG A 32 39.02 -29.76 29.11
N PHE A 33 39.70 -30.80 29.64
CA PHE A 33 39.78 -31.04 31.07
C PHE A 33 40.41 -29.86 31.82
N ILE A 34 41.48 -29.26 31.30
CA ILE A 34 42.12 -28.08 31.90
C ILE A 34 41.21 -26.85 31.80
N ALA A 35 40.54 -26.66 30.65
CA ALA A 35 39.65 -25.52 30.42
C ALA A 35 38.34 -25.55 31.22
N ALA A 36 37.86 -26.74 31.62
CA ALA A 36 36.62 -26.89 32.39
C ALA A 36 36.72 -26.23 33.78
N SER A 37 35.68 -25.50 34.19
CA SER A 37 35.59 -24.88 35.52
C SER A 37 35.36 -25.92 36.63
N ASP A 38 34.46 -26.88 36.38
CA ASP A 38 34.19 -28.01 37.27
C ASP A 38 34.78 -29.31 36.70
N LYS A 39 35.78 -29.85 37.39
CA LYS A 39 36.48 -31.06 36.96
C LYS A 39 35.64 -32.33 37.14
N LEU A 40 34.76 -32.39 38.14
CA LEU A 40 33.93 -33.57 38.40
C LEU A 40 32.81 -33.65 37.38
N TRP A 41 32.16 -32.52 37.08
CA TRP A 41 31.10 -32.48 36.08
C TRP A 41 31.61 -32.83 34.68
N PHE A 42 32.80 -32.32 34.31
CA PHE A 42 33.44 -32.64 33.04
C PHE A 42 33.70 -34.15 32.88
N MET A 43 34.11 -34.84 33.95
CA MET A 43 34.33 -36.30 33.90
C MET A 43 33.04 -37.10 33.69
N LEU A 44 31.87 -36.53 34.00
CA LEU A 44 30.55 -37.14 33.80
C LEU A 44 29.86 -36.66 32.51
N GLU A 45 30.52 -35.85 31.69
CA GLU A 45 29.97 -35.35 30.43
C GLU A 45 29.95 -36.45 29.35
N LEU A 46 28.91 -36.47 28.50
CA LEU A 46 28.74 -37.50 27.45
C LEU A 46 29.97 -37.62 26.54
N TYR A 47 30.59 -36.50 26.18
CA TYR A 47 31.78 -36.50 25.32
C TYR A 47 33.00 -37.13 26.00
N SER A 48 33.12 -36.98 27.32
CA SER A 48 34.18 -37.62 28.12
C SER A 48 33.98 -39.14 28.15
N PHE A 49 32.72 -39.61 28.27
CA PHE A 49 32.41 -41.04 28.16
C PHE A 49 32.80 -41.62 26.78
N VAL A 50 32.52 -40.91 25.69
CA VAL A 50 32.94 -41.33 24.35
C VAL A 50 34.46 -41.49 24.28
N ASP A 51 35.22 -40.57 24.88
CA ASP A 51 36.67 -40.62 24.92
C ASP A 51 37.18 -41.80 25.77
N TYR A 52 36.54 -42.11 26.91
CA TYR A 52 36.89 -43.26 27.76
C TYR A 52 36.71 -44.62 27.08
N PHE A 53 35.67 -44.77 26.26
CA PHE A 53 35.39 -46.04 25.59
C PHE A 53 36.10 -46.19 24.25
N THR A 54 36.67 -45.13 23.69
CA THR A 54 37.31 -45.17 22.36
C THR A 54 38.83 -45.04 22.40
N ILE A 55 39.40 -44.28 23.35
CA ILE A 55 40.84 -44.01 23.41
C ILE A 55 41.63 -45.16 24.07
N PRO A 56 41.36 -45.59 25.32
CA PRO A 56 42.12 -46.65 25.98
C PRO A 56 42.14 -48.00 25.23
N PRO A 57 41.02 -48.51 24.67
CA PRO A 57 41.03 -49.77 23.92
C PRO A 57 41.95 -49.74 22.69
N SER A 58 42.18 -48.57 22.09
CA SER A 58 43.10 -48.43 20.96
C SER A 58 44.57 -48.66 21.35
N PHE A 59 44.97 -48.22 22.54
CA PHE A 59 46.31 -48.47 23.09
C PHE A 59 46.48 -49.93 23.51
N ILE A 60 45.45 -50.49 24.17
CA ILE A 60 45.43 -51.91 24.58
C ILE A 60 45.51 -52.83 23.34
N SER A 61 44.83 -52.47 22.26
CA SER A 61 44.86 -53.21 21.00
C SER A 61 46.28 -53.34 20.42
N ILE A 62 47.12 -52.31 20.58
CA ILE A 62 48.52 -52.35 20.14
C ILE A 62 49.35 -53.21 21.10
N TYR A 63 49.18 -53.01 22.41
CA TYR A 63 49.90 -53.78 23.43
C TYR A 63 49.66 -55.29 23.30
N LEU A 64 48.42 -55.69 23.00
CA LEU A 64 48.03 -57.09 22.85
C LEU A 64 48.25 -57.65 21.43
N GLY A 65 48.58 -56.80 20.44
CA GLY A 65 48.69 -57.21 19.04
C GLY A 65 47.39 -57.73 18.43
N ARG A 66 46.23 -57.32 18.97
CA ARG A 66 44.88 -57.75 18.55
C ARG A 66 43.98 -56.55 18.34
N THR A 67 43.21 -56.52 17.25
CA THR A 67 42.22 -55.46 17.01
C THR A 67 40.83 -55.94 17.38
N TRP A 68 40.16 -55.18 18.24
CA TRP A 68 38.78 -55.41 18.65
C TRP A 68 37.90 -54.24 18.19
N ILE A 69 36.79 -54.53 17.50
CA ILE A 69 35.85 -53.51 17.01
C ILE A 69 35.09 -52.85 18.17
N GLY A 70 34.73 -53.62 19.21
CA GLY A 70 34.17 -53.19 20.49
C GLY A 70 33.19 -52.01 20.40
N LEU A 71 33.45 -50.97 21.19
CA LEU A 71 32.62 -49.76 21.32
C LEU A 71 33.04 -48.62 20.39
N ARG A 72 33.75 -48.90 19.29
CA ARG A 72 34.23 -47.85 18.36
C ARG A 72 33.09 -47.05 17.73
N PHE A 73 31.90 -47.62 17.62
CA PHE A 73 30.71 -46.93 17.10
C PHE A 73 30.30 -45.70 17.94
N LEU A 74 30.70 -45.62 19.22
CA LEU A 74 30.46 -44.43 20.06
C LEU A 74 31.11 -43.16 19.49
N ARG A 75 32.11 -43.30 18.60
CA ARG A 75 32.70 -42.16 17.88
C ARG A 75 31.66 -41.38 17.07
N ALA A 76 30.56 -42.01 16.64
CA ALA A 76 29.48 -41.34 15.92
C ALA A 76 28.79 -40.25 16.77
N LEU A 77 28.78 -40.36 18.10
CA LEU A 77 28.25 -39.32 19.00
C LEU A 77 29.03 -38.00 18.93
N ARG A 78 30.29 -38.03 18.46
CA ARG A 78 31.06 -36.80 18.24
C ARG A 78 30.49 -35.93 17.11
N LEU A 79 29.59 -36.46 16.28
CA LEU A 79 28.85 -35.63 15.32
C LEU A 79 28.02 -34.56 16.03
N MET A 80 27.51 -34.82 17.24
CA MET A 80 26.68 -33.87 17.99
C MET A 80 27.39 -32.53 18.27
N SER A 81 28.72 -32.48 18.29
CA SER A 81 29.49 -31.23 18.46
C SER A 81 29.72 -30.46 17.15
N VAL A 82 29.39 -31.01 15.98
CA VAL A 82 29.57 -30.35 14.67
C VAL A 82 28.83 -29.01 14.56
N PRO A 83 27.57 -28.88 14.99
CA PRO A 83 26.86 -27.59 14.97
C PRO A 83 27.59 -26.52 15.78
N ASP A 84 28.10 -26.86 16.97
CA ASP A 84 28.83 -25.95 17.84
C ASP A 84 30.16 -25.52 17.20
N ILE A 85 30.89 -26.47 16.58
CA ILE A 85 32.12 -26.18 15.84
C ILE A 85 31.83 -25.25 14.65
N LEU A 86 30.77 -25.49 13.90
CA LEU A 86 30.37 -24.63 12.77
C LEU A 86 29.93 -23.24 13.22
N GLN A 87 29.38 -23.12 14.44
CA GLN A 87 29.08 -21.85 15.07
C GLN A 87 30.36 -21.11 15.48
N TYR A 88 31.33 -21.80 16.11
CA TYR A 88 32.63 -21.22 16.46
C TYR A 88 33.41 -20.75 15.22
N LEU A 89 33.27 -21.45 14.09
CA LEU A 89 33.87 -21.06 12.81
C LEU A 89 33.09 -19.96 12.06
N ASN A 90 32.01 -19.41 12.64
CA ASN A 90 31.13 -18.39 12.03
C ASN A 90 30.51 -18.80 10.69
N VAL A 91 30.36 -20.11 10.43
CA VAL A 91 29.70 -20.63 9.22
C VAL A 91 28.18 -20.57 9.38
N LEU A 92 27.65 -21.00 10.53
CA LEU A 92 26.22 -20.94 10.84
C LEU A 92 25.91 -19.65 11.61
N LYS A 93 25.12 -18.76 11.00
CA LYS A 93 24.81 -17.42 11.56
C LYS A 93 23.35 -17.24 11.97
N THR A 94 22.43 -17.99 11.38
CA THR A 94 20.99 -17.84 11.64
C THR A 94 20.50 -18.87 12.65
N SER A 95 19.57 -18.49 13.52
CA SER A 95 18.96 -19.41 14.49
C SER A 95 18.35 -20.65 13.81
N SER A 96 17.70 -20.48 12.66
CA SER A 96 17.13 -21.59 11.89
C SER A 96 18.19 -22.55 11.35
N SER A 97 19.32 -22.05 10.83
CA SER A 97 20.40 -22.92 10.31
C SER A 97 21.14 -23.65 11.42
N ILE A 98 21.36 -23.01 12.58
CA ILE A 98 21.94 -23.63 13.77
C ILE A 98 21.03 -24.75 14.27
N ARG A 99 19.73 -24.47 14.43
CA ARG A 99 18.73 -25.44 14.88
C ARG A 99 18.60 -26.62 13.92
N LEU A 100 18.60 -26.37 12.61
CA LEU A 100 18.59 -27.41 11.59
C LEU A 100 19.83 -28.31 11.69
N ALA A 101 21.03 -27.72 11.78
CA ALA A 101 22.28 -28.47 11.91
C ALA A 101 22.30 -29.32 13.20
N GLN A 102 21.79 -28.78 14.31
CA GLN A 102 21.64 -29.50 15.58
C GLN A 102 20.72 -30.71 15.44
N LEU A 103 19.51 -30.55 14.91
CA LEU A 103 18.56 -31.64 14.72
C LEU A 103 19.11 -32.74 13.80
N VAL A 104 19.66 -32.35 12.64
CA VAL A 104 20.22 -33.31 11.67
C VAL A 104 21.40 -34.07 12.30
N SER A 105 22.27 -33.38 13.03
CA SER A 105 23.40 -34.02 13.69
C SER A 105 22.97 -34.99 14.80
N ILE A 106 21.98 -34.63 15.61
CA ILE A 106 21.43 -35.50 16.67
C ILE A 106 20.81 -36.76 16.04
N VAL A 107 19.98 -36.62 15.00
CA VAL A 107 19.32 -37.76 14.35
C VAL A 107 20.34 -38.72 13.75
N ILE A 108 21.33 -38.21 13.00
CA ILE A 108 22.37 -39.04 12.37
C ILE A 108 23.25 -39.71 13.42
N SER A 109 23.68 -38.98 14.46
CA SER A 109 24.56 -39.52 15.50
C SER A 109 23.90 -40.65 16.29
N VAL A 110 22.66 -40.46 16.75
CA VAL A 110 21.86 -41.47 17.48
C VAL A 110 21.64 -42.71 16.62
N TRP A 111 21.31 -42.52 15.34
CA TRP A 111 21.05 -43.63 14.43
C TRP A 111 22.31 -44.46 14.14
N LEU A 112 23.45 -43.82 13.87
CA LEU A 112 24.72 -44.51 13.67
C LEU A 112 25.20 -45.22 14.95
N THR A 113 24.98 -44.62 16.14
CA THR A 113 25.33 -45.30 17.40
C THR A 113 24.45 -46.52 17.65
N ALA A 114 23.14 -46.40 17.47
CA ALA A 114 22.22 -47.52 17.64
C ALA A 114 22.53 -48.66 16.65
N ALA A 115 22.88 -48.33 15.41
CA ALA A 115 23.29 -49.33 14.42
C ALA A 115 24.56 -50.06 14.87
N GLY A 116 25.51 -49.34 15.46
CA GLY A 116 26.71 -49.92 16.05
C GLY A 116 26.46 -50.83 17.25
N ILE A 117 25.48 -50.50 18.10
CA ILE A 117 25.06 -51.34 19.22
C ILE A 117 24.47 -52.65 18.69
N ILE A 118 23.54 -52.59 17.75
CA ILE A 118 22.94 -53.81 17.15
C ILE A 118 24.01 -54.63 16.42
N HIS A 119 24.89 -53.97 15.67
CA HIS A 119 25.99 -54.65 14.98
C HIS A 119 26.89 -55.40 15.97
N LEU A 120 27.19 -54.80 17.13
CA LEU A 120 27.96 -55.47 18.19
C LEU A 120 27.18 -56.63 18.81
N LEU A 121 25.90 -56.43 19.16
CA LEU A 121 25.09 -57.45 19.84
C LEU A 121 24.84 -58.68 18.95
N GLU A 122 24.45 -58.47 17.69
CA GLU A 122 24.12 -59.56 16.75
C GLU A 122 25.36 -60.37 16.36
N ASN A 123 26.50 -59.73 16.12
CA ASN A 123 27.74 -60.44 15.77
C ASN A 123 28.46 -61.08 16.97
N SER A 124 28.18 -60.64 18.21
CA SER A 124 28.75 -61.25 19.42
C SER A 124 27.92 -62.43 19.94
N GLY A 125 26.63 -62.48 19.62
CA GLY A 125 25.71 -63.54 20.07
C GLY A 125 25.20 -63.36 21.51
N ASP A 126 24.42 -64.34 21.98
CA ASP A 126 23.78 -64.28 23.30
C ASP A 126 24.78 -64.48 24.46
N PRO A 127 24.56 -63.83 25.62
CA PRO A 127 25.48 -63.87 26.75
C PRO A 127 25.62 -65.29 27.35
N LEU A 128 26.72 -65.53 28.07
CA LEU A 128 27.08 -66.77 28.79
C LEU A 128 27.62 -67.94 27.94
N SER A 129 27.25 -68.05 26.66
CA SER A 129 27.78 -69.10 25.77
C SER A 129 28.14 -68.62 24.37
N PHE A 130 28.00 -67.30 24.09
CA PHE A 130 28.26 -66.68 22.77
C PHE A 130 27.64 -67.51 21.63
N SER A 131 26.42 -67.99 21.87
CA SER A 131 25.67 -68.85 20.96
C SER A 131 24.71 -68.00 20.11
N ASN A 132 24.38 -68.47 18.90
CA ASN A 132 23.56 -67.77 17.91
C ASN A 132 24.13 -66.42 17.40
N PRO A 133 25.38 -66.36 16.90
CA PRO A 133 25.85 -65.16 16.19
C PRO A 133 25.10 -65.03 14.85
N HIS A 134 24.51 -63.86 14.63
CA HIS A 134 23.89 -63.49 13.36
C HIS A 134 24.80 -62.51 12.63
N GLU A 135 25.41 -62.97 11.54
CA GLU A 135 26.40 -62.19 10.79
C GLU A 135 25.75 -61.06 9.97
N LEU A 136 25.49 -59.93 10.63
CA LEU A 136 25.02 -58.71 9.98
C LEU A 136 26.16 -57.71 9.76
N THR A 137 26.26 -57.14 8.57
CA THR A 137 27.14 -56.01 8.31
C THR A 137 26.64 -54.75 8.99
N TYR A 138 27.54 -53.81 9.27
CA TYR A 138 27.17 -52.53 9.88
C TYR A 138 26.12 -51.77 9.04
N TRP A 139 26.22 -51.79 7.71
CA TRP A 139 25.29 -51.09 6.83
C TRP A 139 23.91 -51.76 6.75
N GLU A 140 23.83 -53.08 6.88
CA GLU A 140 22.56 -53.80 7.05
C GLU A 140 21.87 -53.40 8.36
N CYS A 141 22.63 -53.23 9.44
CA CYS A 141 22.10 -52.72 10.71
C CYS A 141 21.61 -51.27 10.60
N VAL A 142 22.34 -50.43 9.87
CA VAL A 142 21.93 -49.04 9.56
C VAL A 142 20.61 -49.03 8.79
N TYR A 143 20.50 -49.82 7.71
CA TYR A 143 19.27 -49.97 6.92
C TYR A 143 18.10 -50.49 7.78
N PHE A 144 18.32 -51.56 8.54
CA PHE A 144 17.32 -52.14 9.44
C PHE A 144 16.75 -51.09 10.41
N LEU A 145 17.60 -50.23 10.97
CA LEU A 145 17.16 -49.17 11.87
C LEU A 145 16.37 -48.05 11.18
N ILE A 146 16.67 -47.68 9.93
CA ILE A 146 15.82 -46.72 9.18
C ILE A 146 14.42 -47.28 9.03
N VAL A 147 14.35 -48.51 8.53
CA VAL A 147 13.09 -49.20 8.22
C VAL A 147 12.26 -49.37 9.48
N THR A 148 12.91 -49.65 10.61
CA THR A 148 12.24 -49.81 11.91
C THR A 148 11.79 -48.47 12.49
N MET A 149 12.64 -47.44 12.48
CA MET A 149 12.34 -46.11 13.03
C MET A 149 11.27 -45.38 12.21
N SER A 150 11.24 -45.59 10.89
CA SER A 150 10.19 -45.09 9.99
C SER A 150 8.89 -45.90 10.06
N THR A 151 8.82 -46.92 10.91
CA THR A 151 7.64 -47.80 11.11
C THR A 151 7.23 -48.62 9.88
N VAL A 152 8.12 -48.77 8.89
CA VAL A 152 7.85 -49.55 7.66
C VAL A 152 7.93 -51.06 7.93
N GLY A 153 9.03 -51.53 8.54
CA GLY A 153 9.18 -52.91 8.99
C GLY A 153 9.03 -54.00 7.91
N TYR A 154 9.88 -54.01 6.88
CA TYR A 154 9.81 -55.00 5.79
C TYR A 154 9.95 -56.46 6.25
N GLY A 155 10.69 -56.71 7.34
CA GLY A 155 10.91 -58.05 7.88
C GLY A 155 11.96 -58.88 7.12
N ASP A 156 12.70 -58.25 6.21
CA ASP A 156 13.82 -58.81 5.47
C ASP A 156 15.08 -59.01 6.33
N ILE A 157 15.32 -58.08 7.27
CA ILE A 157 16.37 -58.16 8.28
C ILE A 157 15.74 -57.99 9.66
N TYR A 158 16.14 -58.81 10.63
CA TYR A 158 15.65 -58.75 12.00
C TYR A 158 16.71 -59.25 13.01
N CYS A 159 16.57 -58.83 14.27
CA CYS A 159 17.43 -59.28 15.36
C CYS A 159 17.06 -60.70 15.80
N GLU A 160 18.03 -61.61 15.76
CA GLU A 160 17.86 -62.99 16.25
C GLU A 160 18.23 -63.11 17.73
N THR A 161 19.22 -62.33 18.17
CA THR A 161 19.73 -62.39 19.55
C THR A 161 18.73 -61.86 20.57
N SER A 162 18.73 -62.43 21.77
CA SER A 162 17.86 -62.02 22.86
C SER A 162 18.18 -60.59 23.33
N LEU A 163 19.47 -60.23 23.37
CA LEU A 163 19.91 -58.87 23.70
C LEU A 163 19.58 -57.85 22.59
N GLY A 164 19.73 -58.21 21.32
CA GLY A 164 19.36 -57.36 20.19
C GLY A 164 17.85 -57.08 20.18
N ARG A 165 17.02 -58.09 20.45
CA ARG A 165 15.56 -57.93 20.62
C ARG A 165 15.19 -57.07 21.83
N GLY A 166 15.90 -57.20 22.95
CA GLY A 166 15.71 -56.32 24.10
C GLY A 166 16.06 -54.86 23.78
N PHE A 167 17.17 -54.64 23.08
CA PHE A 167 17.60 -53.31 22.66
C PHE A 167 16.62 -52.68 21.66
N ILE A 168 16.16 -53.41 20.65
CA ILE A 168 15.27 -52.84 19.64
C ILE A 168 13.92 -52.43 20.22
N VAL A 169 13.38 -53.15 21.23
CA VAL A 169 12.15 -52.75 21.93
C VAL A 169 12.32 -51.39 22.61
N LEU A 170 13.43 -51.20 23.33
CA LEU A 170 13.74 -49.91 23.97
C LEU A 170 14.02 -48.82 22.93
N PHE A 171 14.73 -49.16 21.85
CA PHE A 171 15.05 -48.25 20.77
C PHE A 171 13.79 -47.79 20.03
N ILE A 172 12.79 -48.65 19.79
CA ILE A 172 11.55 -48.25 19.12
C ILE A 172 10.82 -47.19 19.95
N LEU A 173 10.75 -47.34 21.28
CA LEU A 173 10.08 -46.36 22.15
C LEU A 173 10.73 -44.97 22.07
N VAL A 174 12.06 -44.91 22.10
CA VAL A 174 12.81 -43.64 22.03
C VAL A 174 12.87 -43.11 20.60
N GLY A 175 13.17 -43.98 19.64
CA GLY A 175 13.33 -43.68 18.22
C GLY A 175 12.05 -43.15 17.59
N LEU A 176 10.88 -43.72 17.93
CA LEU A 176 9.60 -43.20 17.44
C LEU A 176 9.34 -41.78 17.94
N ALA A 177 9.63 -41.49 19.22
CA ALA A 177 9.46 -40.14 19.78
C ALA A 177 10.38 -39.12 19.10
N VAL A 178 11.66 -39.46 18.92
CA VAL A 178 12.64 -38.62 18.22
C VAL A 178 12.25 -38.42 16.74
N PHE A 179 11.81 -39.47 16.06
CA PHE A 179 11.38 -39.38 14.66
C PHE A 179 10.16 -38.45 14.51
N ALA A 180 9.15 -38.65 15.35
CA ALA A 180 7.90 -37.90 15.32
C ALA A 180 8.09 -36.41 15.65
N SER A 181 9.07 -36.05 16.49
CA SER A 181 9.37 -34.63 16.79
C SER A 181 10.33 -33.99 15.78
N CYS A 182 11.43 -34.67 15.44
CA CYS A 182 12.52 -34.05 14.69
C CYS A 182 12.24 -33.94 13.19
N ILE A 183 11.57 -34.92 12.58
CA ILE A 183 11.34 -34.92 11.13
C ILE A 183 10.40 -33.78 10.69
N PRO A 184 9.23 -33.55 11.31
CA PRO A 184 8.37 -32.42 10.94
C PRO A 184 9.08 -31.08 11.12
N GLU A 185 9.84 -30.92 12.19
CA GLU A 185 10.59 -29.70 12.46
C GLU A 185 11.71 -29.44 11.44
N ILE A 186 12.43 -30.49 11.01
CA ILE A 186 13.40 -30.39 9.92
C ILE A 186 12.70 -29.98 8.62
N ILE A 187 11.54 -30.58 8.31
CA ILE A 187 10.75 -30.25 7.11
C ILE A 187 10.32 -28.78 7.14
N ASP A 188 9.83 -28.28 8.27
CA ASP A 188 9.43 -26.87 8.42
C ASP A 188 10.63 -25.92 8.24
N LEU A 189 11.77 -26.24 8.88
CA LEU A 189 12.98 -25.43 8.77
C LEU A 189 13.56 -25.41 7.34
N VAL A 190 13.47 -26.52 6.60
CA VAL A 190 13.91 -26.60 5.19
C VAL A 190 12.87 -25.97 4.24
N GLY A 191 11.59 -26.08 4.56
CA GLY A 191 10.45 -25.63 3.76
C GLY A 191 10.21 -24.11 3.79
N THR A 192 10.80 -23.38 4.73
CA THR A 192 10.66 -21.92 4.88
C THR A 192 11.36 -21.07 3.81
N ARG A 193 11.60 -21.60 2.60
CA ARG A 193 12.06 -20.77 1.49
C ARG A 193 10.95 -19.78 1.10
N PRO A 194 11.20 -18.46 1.15
CA PRO A 194 10.18 -17.48 0.80
C PRO A 194 9.82 -17.63 -0.68
N LYS A 195 8.61 -18.15 -0.96
CA LYS A 195 8.06 -18.38 -2.30
C LYS A 195 8.07 -17.12 -3.17
N TYR A 196 7.83 -15.97 -2.54
CA TYR A 196 7.75 -14.66 -3.18
C TYR A 196 9.01 -13.81 -2.91
N GLY A 197 10.16 -14.48 -2.81
CA GLY A 197 11.47 -13.84 -2.80
C GLY A 197 11.96 -13.49 -4.21
N GLY A 198 13.28 -13.36 -4.38
CA GLY A 198 13.89 -13.05 -5.68
C GLY A 198 13.84 -11.57 -6.06
N GLU A 199 14.30 -11.23 -7.26
CA GLU A 199 14.39 -9.88 -7.81
C GLU A 199 13.58 -9.77 -9.10
N TYR A 200 12.90 -8.63 -9.29
CA TYR A 200 12.16 -8.34 -10.51
C TYR A 200 13.11 -8.20 -11.70
N ARG A 201 12.84 -8.94 -12.78
CA ARG A 201 13.64 -8.91 -14.01
C ARG A 201 12.88 -8.19 -15.10
N GLN A 202 13.06 -6.88 -15.16
CA GLN A 202 12.54 -6.07 -16.25
C GLN A 202 12.97 -6.61 -17.62
N GLU A 203 11.98 -6.86 -18.49
CA GLU A 203 12.19 -7.17 -19.90
C GLU A 203 12.49 -5.91 -20.71
N HIS A 204 13.33 -6.03 -21.74
CA HIS A 204 13.67 -4.88 -22.59
C HIS A 204 12.45 -4.35 -23.33
N GLY A 205 12.12 -3.08 -23.11
CA GLY A 205 11.03 -2.37 -23.79
C GLY A 205 9.72 -2.34 -23.02
N LYS A 206 9.55 -3.19 -21.99
CA LYS A 206 8.38 -3.14 -21.12
C LYS A 206 8.59 -2.17 -19.96
N ARG A 207 7.56 -1.40 -19.67
CA ARG A 207 7.50 -0.55 -18.47
C ARG A 207 6.83 -1.34 -17.37
N HIS A 208 7.11 -0.98 -16.12
CA HIS A 208 6.42 -1.57 -14.98
C HIS A 208 5.99 -0.52 -13.98
N ILE A 209 4.95 -0.83 -13.24
CA ILE A 209 4.47 -0.04 -12.10
C ILE A 209 4.62 -0.85 -10.83
N VAL A 210 4.89 -0.16 -9.72
CA VAL A 210 5.02 -0.79 -8.41
C VAL A 210 3.80 -0.45 -7.56
N VAL A 211 3.01 -1.45 -7.18
CA VAL A 211 1.82 -1.28 -6.34
C VAL A 211 2.13 -1.75 -4.92
N CYS A 212 1.86 -0.90 -3.94
CA CYS A 212 2.09 -1.19 -2.52
C CYS A 212 0.96 -0.63 -1.65
N GLY A 213 1.08 -0.80 -0.32
CA GLY A 213 0.08 -0.38 0.64
C GLY A 213 -0.84 -1.52 1.06
N HIS A 214 -2.15 -1.27 1.08
CA HIS A 214 -3.16 -2.27 1.45
C HIS A 214 -3.54 -3.16 0.25
N ILE A 215 -2.95 -4.35 0.21
CA ILE A 215 -3.12 -5.34 -0.85
C ILE A 215 -3.98 -6.48 -0.31
N ASN A 216 -5.22 -6.58 -0.78
CA ASN A 216 -6.14 -7.68 -0.51
C ASN A 216 -6.81 -8.12 -1.83
N TYR A 217 -7.62 -9.19 -1.80
CA TYR A 217 -8.29 -9.69 -3.00
C TYR A 217 -9.15 -8.60 -3.67
N ASP A 218 -10.00 -7.93 -2.90
CA ASP A 218 -10.92 -6.91 -3.43
C ASP A 218 -10.18 -5.73 -4.07
N SER A 219 -9.20 -5.15 -3.37
CA SER A 219 -8.46 -3.98 -3.83
C SER A 219 -7.68 -4.28 -5.10
N VAL A 220 -7.04 -5.45 -5.17
CA VAL A 220 -6.30 -5.90 -6.35
C VAL A 220 -7.24 -6.26 -7.49
N SER A 221 -8.34 -6.96 -7.22
CA SER A 221 -9.31 -7.36 -8.26
C SER A 221 -9.94 -6.14 -8.93
N TYR A 222 -10.40 -5.15 -8.16
CA TYR A 222 -10.92 -3.90 -8.74
C TYR A 222 -9.84 -3.13 -9.49
N PHE A 223 -8.63 -3.04 -8.94
CA PHE A 223 -7.52 -2.37 -9.62
C PHE A 223 -7.16 -3.04 -10.96
N LEU A 224 -6.96 -4.36 -10.98
CA LEU A 224 -6.58 -5.08 -12.20
C LEU A 224 -7.69 -5.06 -13.25
N LYS A 225 -8.97 -5.11 -12.83
CA LYS A 225 -10.11 -5.02 -13.75
C LYS A 225 -10.14 -3.70 -14.52
N ASP A 226 -9.81 -2.59 -13.86
CA ASP A 226 -9.80 -1.27 -14.49
C ASP A 226 -8.46 -0.97 -15.19
N PHE A 227 -7.36 -1.53 -14.70
CA PHE A 227 -6.01 -1.26 -15.22
C PHE A 227 -5.67 -2.12 -16.46
N LEU A 228 -6.03 -3.40 -16.46
CA LEU A 228 -5.78 -4.36 -17.55
C LEU A 228 -7.02 -4.56 -18.44
N HIS A 229 -7.88 -3.55 -18.54
CA HIS A 229 -9.10 -3.63 -19.35
C HIS A 229 -8.78 -3.66 -20.86
N GLU A 230 -9.53 -4.45 -21.63
CA GLU A 230 -9.33 -4.62 -23.09
C GLU A 230 -9.52 -3.33 -23.89
N ASP A 231 -10.30 -2.37 -23.37
CA ASP A 231 -10.58 -1.09 -24.03
C ASP A 231 -9.42 -0.07 -23.89
N ARG A 232 -8.41 -0.36 -23.06
CA ARG A 232 -7.18 0.44 -23.06
C ARG A 232 -6.36 0.10 -24.30
N GLU A 233 -5.70 1.10 -24.88
CA GLU A 233 -4.65 0.85 -25.88
C GLU A 233 -3.64 -0.15 -25.31
N ASP A 234 -3.13 -1.07 -26.13
CA ASP A 234 -2.14 -2.08 -25.73
C ASP A 234 -0.90 -1.41 -25.09
N VAL A 235 -0.97 -1.15 -23.78
CA VAL A 235 0.16 -0.64 -23.02
C VAL A 235 0.84 -1.86 -22.42
N ASP A 236 2.00 -2.19 -22.96
CA ASP A 236 2.92 -3.20 -22.42
C ASP A 236 3.47 -2.72 -21.05
N VAL A 237 2.62 -2.77 -20.02
CA VAL A 237 2.92 -2.40 -18.63
C VAL A 237 2.72 -3.59 -17.71
N GLU A 238 3.77 -3.97 -17.00
CA GLU A 238 3.72 -5.00 -15.98
C GLU A 238 3.40 -4.38 -14.60
N VAL A 239 2.65 -5.12 -13.79
CA VAL A 239 2.24 -4.70 -12.44
C VAL A 239 2.99 -5.53 -11.40
N VAL A 240 3.84 -4.85 -10.64
CA VAL A 240 4.65 -5.47 -9.58
C VAL A 240 4.08 -5.11 -8.21
N PHE A 241 3.50 -6.09 -7.52
CA PHE A 241 2.98 -5.92 -6.16
C PHE A 241 4.08 -6.16 -5.11
N LEU A 242 4.21 -5.23 -4.16
CA LEU A 242 5.13 -5.35 -3.02
C LEU A 242 4.37 -5.27 -1.69
N HIS A 243 4.27 -6.39 -0.98
CA HIS A 243 3.55 -6.47 0.30
C HIS A 243 4.27 -7.33 1.36
N ARG A 244 4.07 -7.01 2.65
CA ARG A 244 4.77 -7.69 3.76
C ARG A 244 4.30 -9.12 3.98
N LYS A 245 2.98 -9.33 3.92
CA LYS A 245 2.35 -10.63 4.11
C LYS A 245 2.29 -11.39 2.77
N PRO A 246 2.45 -12.73 2.77
CA PRO A 246 2.17 -13.51 1.59
C PRO A 246 0.69 -13.38 1.18
N PRO A 247 0.36 -13.54 -0.11
CA PRO A 247 -1.01 -13.47 -0.59
C PRO A 247 -1.80 -14.70 -0.10
N ASP A 248 -3.08 -14.47 0.20
CA ASP A 248 -4.03 -15.55 0.48
C ASP A 248 -4.31 -16.38 -0.80
N LEU A 249 -4.88 -17.58 -0.66
CA LEU A 249 -5.10 -18.51 -1.78
C LEU A 249 -5.91 -17.89 -2.93
N GLU A 250 -6.91 -17.06 -2.61
CA GLU A 250 -7.73 -16.36 -3.62
C GLU A 250 -6.91 -15.33 -4.40
N LEU A 251 -6.08 -14.56 -3.70
CA LEU A 251 -5.19 -13.58 -4.30
C LEU A 251 -4.07 -14.25 -5.11
N GLU A 252 -3.56 -15.40 -4.65
CA GLU A 252 -2.64 -16.22 -5.42
C GLU A 252 -3.29 -16.75 -6.71
N GLY A 253 -4.56 -17.18 -6.63
CA GLY A 253 -5.35 -17.56 -7.80
C GLY A 253 -5.50 -16.42 -8.81
N LEU A 254 -5.73 -15.19 -8.31
CA LEU A 254 -5.83 -13.99 -9.15
C LEU A 254 -4.50 -13.68 -9.85
N PHE A 255 -3.37 -13.74 -9.14
CA PHE A 255 -2.05 -13.52 -9.76
C PHE A 255 -1.71 -14.59 -10.80
N LYS A 256 -2.03 -15.86 -10.54
CA LYS A 256 -1.85 -16.94 -11.52
C LYS A 256 -2.67 -16.74 -12.79
N ARG A 257 -3.85 -16.13 -12.69
CA ARG A 257 -4.69 -15.81 -13.85
C ARG A 257 -4.05 -14.75 -14.76
N HIS A 258 -3.27 -13.84 -14.18
CA HIS A 258 -2.57 -12.75 -14.87
C HIS A 258 -1.04 -12.94 -14.86
N PHE A 259 -0.57 -14.18 -14.98
CA PHE A 259 0.84 -14.55 -14.77
C PHE A 259 1.84 -13.81 -15.68
N THR A 260 1.42 -13.37 -16.87
CA THR A 260 2.31 -12.66 -17.82
C THR A 260 2.42 -11.16 -17.55
N THR A 261 1.49 -10.57 -16.78
CA THR A 261 1.42 -9.12 -16.55
C THR A 261 1.55 -8.75 -15.09
N VAL A 262 1.41 -9.70 -14.16
CA VAL A 262 1.39 -9.44 -12.73
C VAL A 262 2.41 -10.31 -11.99
N GLU A 263 3.29 -9.67 -11.22
CA GLU A 263 4.22 -10.32 -10.32
C GLU A 263 4.03 -9.84 -8.87
N PHE A 264 4.29 -10.72 -7.91
CA PHE A 264 4.18 -10.41 -6.47
C PHE A 264 5.49 -10.70 -5.74
N PHE A 265 5.95 -9.74 -4.95
CA PHE A 265 7.12 -9.83 -4.09
C PHE A 265 6.76 -9.59 -2.63
N GLN A 266 7.25 -10.47 -1.76
CA GLN A 266 7.08 -10.33 -0.32
C GLN A 266 8.17 -9.41 0.26
N GLY A 267 7.81 -8.22 0.75
CA GLY A 267 8.73 -7.24 1.32
C GLY A 267 8.04 -5.95 1.75
N THR A 268 8.80 -4.91 2.10
CA THR A 268 8.25 -3.62 2.49
C THR A 268 8.94 -2.46 1.78
N VAL A 269 8.13 -1.50 1.31
CA VAL A 269 8.65 -0.23 0.75
C VAL A 269 9.46 0.62 1.74
N MET A 270 9.42 0.31 3.04
CA MET A 270 10.24 0.98 4.06
C MET A 270 11.70 0.52 4.02
N ASN A 271 12.00 -0.59 3.34
CA ASN A 271 13.33 -1.16 3.24
C ASN A 271 13.91 -0.83 1.85
N PRO A 272 15.04 -0.11 1.75
CA PRO A 272 15.64 0.24 0.46
C PRO A 272 16.08 -0.98 -0.35
N VAL A 273 16.41 -2.10 0.30
CA VAL A 273 16.78 -3.35 -0.40
C VAL A 273 15.57 -3.92 -1.15
N ASP A 274 14.37 -3.84 -0.58
CA ASP A 274 13.15 -4.31 -1.24
C ASP A 274 12.75 -3.39 -2.40
N LEU A 275 12.98 -2.07 -2.27
CA LEU A 275 12.78 -1.10 -3.34
C LEU A 275 13.74 -1.33 -4.52
N GLN A 276 15.01 -1.63 -4.23
CA GLN A 276 15.98 -2.02 -5.25
C GLN A 276 15.56 -3.32 -5.95
N ARG A 277 15.07 -4.29 -5.18
CA ARG A 277 14.65 -5.61 -5.67
C ARG A 277 13.46 -5.58 -6.64
N VAL A 278 12.54 -4.62 -6.47
CA VAL A 278 11.43 -4.38 -7.40
C VAL A 278 11.76 -3.29 -8.44
N LYS A 279 13.02 -2.83 -8.50
CA LYS A 279 13.53 -1.84 -9.44
C LYS A 279 12.72 -0.54 -9.47
N VAL A 280 12.40 0.02 -8.30
CA VAL A 280 11.60 1.27 -8.20
C VAL A 280 12.20 2.42 -9.02
N GLN A 281 13.53 2.56 -9.09
CA GLN A 281 14.19 3.60 -9.89
C GLN A 281 13.89 3.54 -11.40
N GLN A 282 13.51 2.36 -11.91
CA GLN A 282 13.20 2.13 -13.34
C GLN A 282 11.69 2.02 -13.60
N ALA A 283 10.88 2.07 -12.54
CA ALA A 283 9.44 1.98 -12.64
C ALA A 283 8.85 3.30 -13.18
N ASP A 284 7.75 3.20 -13.94
CA ASP A 284 7.05 4.36 -14.51
C ASP A 284 6.29 5.14 -13.41
N ALA A 285 5.72 4.41 -12.45
CA ALA A 285 5.04 4.99 -11.30
C ALA A 285 4.97 4.01 -10.12
N CYS A 286 4.79 4.56 -8.91
CA CYS A 286 4.42 3.80 -7.72
C CYS A 286 3.03 4.18 -7.22
N LEU A 287 2.17 3.18 -7.03
CA LEU A 287 0.81 3.36 -6.51
C LEU A 287 0.72 2.85 -5.07
N VAL A 288 0.23 3.71 -4.17
CA VAL A 288 0.04 3.42 -2.74
C VAL A 288 -1.46 3.30 -2.45
N LEU A 289 -1.93 2.07 -2.26
CA LEU A 289 -3.33 1.77 -1.96
C LEU A 289 -3.61 1.88 -0.46
N ALA A 290 -4.77 2.42 -0.09
CA ALA A 290 -5.18 2.60 1.30
C ALA A 290 -6.28 1.61 1.71
N ASN A 291 -6.29 1.19 2.98
CA ASN A 291 -7.41 0.44 3.53
C ASN A 291 -8.62 1.34 3.78
N LYS A 292 -9.67 1.19 2.95
CA LYS A 292 -10.90 1.99 3.04
C LYS A 292 -11.74 1.71 4.29
N TYR A 293 -11.55 0.53 4.91
CA TYR A 293 -12.34 0.03 6.03
C TYR A 293 -11.49 -0.08 7.32
N CYS A 294 -10.49 0.80 7.47
CA CYS A 294 -9.65 0.86 8.66
C CYS A 294 -10.44 1.43 9.87
N GLN A 295 -10.03 1.04 11.08
CA GLN A 295 -10.60 1.56 12.33
C GLN A 295 -10.18 3.01 12.59
N ASP A 296 -8.91 3.32 12.30
CA ASP A 296 -8.34 4.66 12.44
C ASP A 296 -7.82 5.14 11.07
N PRO A 297 -8.59 5.99 10.37
CA PRO A 297 -8.19 6.56 9.09
C PRO A 297 -6.92 7.41 9.15
N ASP A 298 -6.68 8.11 10.26
CA ASP A 298 -5.51 8.98 10.40
C ASP A 298 -4.23 8.15 10.54
N ALA A 299 -4.29 7.02 11.26
CA ALA A 299 -3.17 6.09 11.36
C ALA A 299 -2.83 5.41 10.02
N GLU A 300 -3.84 5.03 9.23
CA GLU A 300 -3.63 4.44 7.89
C GLU A 300 -3.01 5.47 6.93
N ASP A 301 -3.50 6.71 6.94
CA ASP A 301 -2.93 7.82 6.15
C ASP A 301 -1.48 8.11 6.55
N ALA A 302 -1.19 8.17 7.86
CA ALA A 302 0.17 8.35 8.35
C ALA A 302 1.11 7.24 7.85
N ALA A 303 0.66 5.99 7.86
CA ALA A 303 1.43 4.87 7.30
C ALA A 303 1.66 5.03 5.80
N ASN A 304 0.65 5.48 5.03
CA ASN A 304 0.78 5.73 3.60
C ASN A 304 1.74 6.89 3.29
N ILE A 305 1.67 7.99 4.05
CA ILE A 305 2.61 9.12 3.92
C ILE A 305 4.05 8.66 4.19
N MET A 306 4.27 7.82 5.21
CA MET A 306 5.60 7.24 5.48
C MET A 306 6.11 6.34 4.35
N ARG A 307 5.22 5.61 3.66
CA ARG A 307 5.57 4.83 2.46
C ARG A 307 6.04 5.75 1.33
N VAL A 308 5.34 6.87 1.09
CA VAL A 308 5.73 7.88 0.09
C VAL A 308 7.09 8.48 0.42
N ILE A 309 7.33 8.86 1.67
CA ILE A 309 8.62 9.39 2.12
C ILE A 309 9.74 8.38 1.82
N SER A 310 9.52 7.10 2.11
CA SER A 310 10.51 6.05 1.83
C SER A 310 10.81 5.89 0.33
N ILE A 311 9.77 5.91 -0.51
CA ILE A 311 9.91 5.82 -1.97
C ILE A 311 10.65 7.03 -2.53
N LYS A 312 10.23 8.25 -2.16
CA LYS A 312 10.84 9.49 -2.63
C LYS A 312 12.29 9.62 -2.17
N ASN A 313 12.60 9.24 -0.92
CA ASN A 313 13.98 9.22 -0.43
C ASN A 313 14.88 8.19 -1.16
N PHE A 314 14.30 7.16 -1.78
CA PHE A 314 15.04 6.20 -2.60
C PHE A 314 15.17 6.65 -4.07
N SER A 315 14.14 7.31 -4.60
CA SER A 315 14.10 7.87 -5.95
C SER A 315 13.22 9.12 -5.96
N ASP A 316 13.83 10.29 -6.10
CA ASP A 316 13.11 11.57 -6.04
C ASP A 316 12.21 11.81 -7.26
N ASP A 317 12.67 11.38 -8.45
CA ASP A 317 12.05 11.64 -9.74
C ASP A 317 10.85 10.74 -10.07
N ILE A 318 10.62 9.66 -9.30
CA ILE A 318 9.54 8.71 -9.57
C ILE A 318 8.16 9.35 -9.36
N ARG A 319 7.21 9.09 -10.26
CA ARG A 319 5.81 9.46 -10.08
C ARG A 319 5.16 8.61 -8.98
N VAL A 320 4.56 9.25 -7.98
CA VAL A 320 3.84 8.56 -6.89
C VAL A 320 2.37 8.95 -6.85
N ILE A 321 1.48 7.95 -6.92
CA ILE A 321 0.03 8.14 -6.76
C ILE A 321 -0.38 7.49 -5.44
N ILE A 322 -0.94 8.27 -4.53
CA ILE A 322 -1.31 7.83 -3.18
C ILE A 322 -2.80 8.01 -2.92
N GLN A 323 -3.42 7.02 -2.31
CA GLN A 323 -4.76 7.14 -1.73
C GLN A 323 -4.66 7.63 -0.29
N LEU A 324 -5.44 8.67 0.04
CA LEU A 324 -5.64 9.13 1.41
C LEU A 324 -7.12 9.05 1.78
N MET A 325 -7.40 8.76 3.04
CA MET A 325 -8.73 8.73 3.61
C MET A 325 -9.20 10.14 3.93
N GLN A 326 -8.38 10.94 4.63
CA GLN A 326 -8.75 12.24 5.17
C GLN A 326 -8.10 13.40 4.42
N TYR A 327 -8.82 14.51 4.33
CA TYR A 327 -8.36 15.69 3.59
C TYR A 327 -7.22 16.44 4.29
N HIS A 328 -7.26 16.57 5.63
CA HIS A 328 -6.21 17.32 6.35
C HIS A 328 -4.83 16.66 6.24
N ASN A 329 -4.78 15.33 6.08
CA ASN A 329 -3.52 14.59 5.93
C ASN A 329 -2.81 14.88 4.58
N LYS A 330 -3.55 15.35 3.57
CA LYS A 330 -3.01 15.77 2.26
C LYS A 330 -1.95 16.86 2.39
N ALA A 331 -2.08 17.74 3.39
CA ALA A 331 -1.14 18.84 3.61
C ALA A 331 0.28 18.35 3.95
N TYR A 332 0.43 17.16 4.57
CA TYR A 332 1.74 16.62 4.91
C TYR A 332 2.56 16.22 3.68
N LEU A 333 1.90 15.78 2.60
CA LEU A 333 2.57 15.41 1.36
C LEU A 333 3.18 16.63 0.65
N LEU A 334 2.48 17.77 0.69
CA LEU A 334 2.96 19.03 0.11
C LEU A 334 4.20 19.60 0.84
N ASN A 335 4.48 19.13 2.06
CA ASN A 335 5.67 19.51 2.81
C ASN A 335 6.90 18.65 2.46
N ILE A 336 6.74 17.59 1.67
CA ILE A 336 7.85 16.75 1.22
C ILE A 336 8.57 17.47 0.08
N PRO A 337 9.89 17.70 0.16
CA PRO A 337 10.61 18.51 -0.83
C PRO A 337 10.64 17.88 -2.23
N SER A 338 10.71 16.54 -2.30
CA SER A 338 10.71 15.78 -3.56
C SER A 338 9.30 15.56 -4.13
N TRP A 339 8.24 16.03 -3.46
CA TRP A 339 6.87 15.92 -3.95
C TRP A 339 6.59 16.99 -4.99
N ASN A 340 6.32 16.59 -6.23
CA ASN A 340 6.10 17.50 -7.34
C ASN A 340 4.85 17.12 -8.14
N TRP A 341 3.78 17.88 -7.92
CA TRP A 341 2.52 17.73 -8.65
C TRP A 341 2.67 17.97 -10.17
N LYS A 342 3.68 18.75 -10.61
CA LYS A 342 3.97 18.94 -12.05
C LYS A 342 4.55 17.69 -12.70
N ASN A 343 5.21 16.82 -11.93
CA ASN A 343 5.72 15.53 -12.41
C ASN A 343 4.65 14.41 -12.33
N GLY A 344 3.41 14.74 -11.96
CA GLY A 344 2.29 13.80 -11.85
C GLY A 344 2.20 13.10 -10.49
N ASP A 345 2.84 13.63 -9.44
CA ASP A 345 2.60 13.17 -8.07
C ASP A 345 1.19 13.56 -7.62
N ASP A 346 0.31 12.58 -7.52
CA ASP A 346 -1.13 12.78 -7.36
C ASP A 346 -1.63 12.20 -6.03
N VAL A 347 -2.48 12.96 -5.34
CA VAL A 347 -3.17 12.51 -4.11
C VAL A 347 -4.64 12.29 -4.40
N ILE A 348 -5.08 11.04 -4.30
CA ILE A 348 -6.49 10.66 -4.40
C ILE A 348 -7.07 10.64 -2.99
N CYS A 349 -7.65 11.76 -2.55
CA CYS A 349 -8.33 11.84 -1.27
C CYS A 349 -9.77 11.32 -1.38
N LEU A 350 -10.05 10.19 -0.72
CA LEU A 350 -11.35 9.51 -0.81
C LEU A 350 -12.47 10.31 -0.17
N ALA A 351 -12.26 10.93 1.00
CA ALA A 351 -13.27 11.78 1.62
C ALA A 351 -13.59 13.02 0.78
N GLU A 352 -12.58 13.64 0.17
CA GLU A 352 -12.74 14.81 -0.71
C GLU A 352 -13.59 14.46 -1.93
N LEU A 353 -13.24 13.40 -2.66
CA LEU A 353 -13.96 12.97 -3.86
C LEU A 353 -15.37 12.47 -3.54
N LYS A 354 -15.53 11.60 -2.53
CA LYS A 354 -16.82 11.04 -2.14
C LYS A 354 -17.81 12.14 -1.77
N LEU A 355 -17.41 13.04 -0.86
CA LEU A 355 -18.29 14.12 -0.40
C LEU A 355 -18.49 15.18 -1.48
N GLY A 356 -17.48 15.44 -2.32
CA GLY A 356 -17.59 16.33 -3.47
C GLY A 356 -18.62 15.86 -4.49
N PHE A 357 -18.62 14.57 -4.85
CA PHE A 357 -19.60 14.01 -5.78
C PHE A 357 -21.03 14.03 -5.22
N ILE A 358 -21.18 13.79 -3.91
CA ILE A 358 -22.47 13.91 -3.23
C ILE A 358 -22.93 15.38 -3.20
N ALA A 359 -22.03 16.33 -2.92
CA ALA A 359 -22.33 17.75 -2.94
C ALA A 359 -22.82 18.21 -4.32
N GLN A 360 -22.11 17.84 -5.40
CA GLN A 360 -22.54 18.15 -6.75
C GLN A 360 -23.88 17.49 -7.10
N SER A 361 -24.16 16.30 -6.56
CA SER A 361 -25.46 15.65 -6.72
C SER A 361 -26.60 16.40 -6.01
N CYS A 362 -26.32 17.17 -4.95
CA CYS A 362 -27.31 18.04 -4.32
C CYS A 362 -27.69 19.24 -5.20
N LEU A 363 -26.83 19.61 -6.16
CA LEU A 363 -27.11 20.63 -7.17
C LEU A 363 -27.82 20.02 -8.38
N ALA A 364 -27.32 18.88 -8.87
CA ALA A 364 -27.87 18.13 -10.00
C ALA A 364 -27.98 16.63 -9.68
N PRO A 365 -29.19 16.13 -9.31
CA PRO A 365 -29.39 14.73 -8.96
C PRO A 365 -28.91 13.77 -10.05
N GLY A 366 -28.12 12.76 -9.68
CA GLY A 366 -27.53 11.78 -10.62
C GLY A 366 -26.12 12.11 -11.10
N PHE A 367 -25.59 13.31 -10.82
CA PHE A 367 -24.23 13.72 -11.21
C PHE A 367 -23.14 12.76 -10.74
N SER A 368 -23.21 12.30 -9.48
CA SER A 368 -22.26 11.33 -8.92
C SER A 368 -22.16 10.04 -9.73
N THR A 369 -23.30 9.49 -10.16
CA THR A 369 -23.34 8.25 -10.95
C THR A 369 -22.80 8.47 -12.36
N MET A 370 -23.12 9.59 -12.98
CA MET A 370 -22.58 9.97 -14.28
C MET A 370 -21.05 10.04 -14.25
N VAL A 371 -20.49 10.80 -13.30
CA VAL A 371 -19.03 10.95 -13.19
C VAL A 371 -18.34 9.64 -12.79
N ALA A 372 -18.93 8.85 -11.90
CA ALA A 372 -18.37 7.55 -11.53
C ALA A 372 -18.28 6.59 -12.73
N ASN A 373 -19.26 6.61 -13.64
CA ASN A 373 -19.22 5.81 -14.86
C ASN A 373 -18.15 6.31 -15.84
N LEU A 374 -17.88 7.62 -15.93
CA LEU A 374 -16.85 8.17 -16.83
C LEU A 374 -15.40 7.75 -16.48
N PHE A 375 -15.15 7.31 -15.24
CA PHE A 375 -13.84 6.86 -14.78
C PHE A 375 -13.72 5.34 -14.65
N ALA A 376 -14.85 4.62 -14.63
CA ALA A 376 -14.87 3.17 -14.49
C ALA A 376 -14.85 2.53 -15.88
N MET A 377 -13.83 1.73 -16.18
CA MET A 377 -13.75 1.07 -17.48
C MET A 377 -14.78 -0.03 -17.58
N ARG A 378 -15.65 0.09 -18.58
CA ARG A 378 -16.78 -0.82 -18.77
C ARG A 378 -17.03 -1.09 -20.24
N SER A 379 -16.83 -2.34 -20.63
CA SER A 379 -17.39 -2.85 -21.88
C SER A 379 -18.92 -2.92 -21.77
N TYR A 380 -19.63 -2.27 -22.69
CA TYR A 380 -21.08 -2.38 -22.80
C TYR A 380 -21.46 -3.38 -23.90
N LYS A 381 -22.50 -4.17 -23.64
CA LYS A 381 -23.15 -5.04 -24.63
C LYS A 381 -24.65 -4.83 -24.51
N THR A 382 -25.27 -4.34 -25.58
CA THR A 382 -26.73 -4.21 -25.66
C THR A 382 -27.35 -5.52 -26.10
N SER A 383 -28.53 -5.83 -25.56
CA SER A 383 -29.30 -7.02 -25.92
C SER A 383 -30.71 -6.58 -26.34
N PRO A 384 -31.35 -7.24 -27.32
CA PRO A 384 -32.76 -7.02 -27.60
C PRO A 384 -33.68 -7.44 -26.44
N ASP A 385 -33.22 -8.33 -25.55
CA ASP A 385 -33.99 -8.84 -24.40
C ASP A 385 -33.96 -7.89 -23.19
N THR A 386 -33.02 -6.94 -23.15
CA THR A 386 -32.91 -5.97 -22.06
C THR A 386 -33.88 -4.80 -22.25
N PRO A 387 -34.53 -4.31 -21.17
CA PRO A 387 -35.39 -3.15 -21.23
C PRO A 387 -34.70 -1.93 -21.86
N LYS A 388 -35.47 -1.12 -22.62
CA LYS A 388 -34.93 0.04 -23.35
C LYS A 388 -34.12 1.00 -22.45
N TRP A 389 -34.65 1.35 -21.27
CA TRP A 389 -33.95 2.26 -20.35
C TRP A 389 -32.58 1.71 -19.90
N GLN A 390 -32.46 0.39 -19.77
CA GLN A 390 -31.23 -0.27 -19.37
C GLN A 390 -30.23 -0.27 -20.53
N ASN A 391 -30.69 -0.49 -21.77
CA ASN A 391 -29.82 -0.36 -22.96
C ASN A 391 -29.31 1.07 -23.12
N ASP A 392 -30.16 2.07 -22.92
CA ASP A 392 -29.77 3.49 -22.98
C ASP A 392 -28.76 3.83 -21.86
N TYR A 393 -28.97 3.32 -20.64
CA TYR A 393 -28.02 3.46 -19.53
C TYR A 393 -26.68 2.77 -19.82
N LEU A 394 -26.70 1.53 -20.31
CA LEU A 394 -25.49 0.77 -20.64
C LEU A 394 -24.66 1.45 -21.74
N CYS A 395 -25.32 2.05 -22.73
CA CYS A 395 -24.65 2.89 -23.73
C CYS A 395 -23.90 4.05 -23.06
N GLY A 396 -24.52 4.73 -22.10
CA GLY A 396 -23.87 5.78 -21.32
C GLY A 396 -22.72 5.29 -20.43
N THR A 397 -22.76 4.04 -19.96
CA THR A 397 -21.67 3.46 -19.16
C THR A 397 -20.41 3.16 -19.97
N GLY A 398 -20.51 3.05 -21.29
CA GLY A 398 -19.35 2.86 -22.18
C GLY A 398 -18.67 4.16 -22.59
N MET A 399 -19.08 5.30 -22.03
CA MET A 399 -18.46 6.59 -22.29
C MET A 399 -17.42 6.88 -21.21
N GLU A 400 -16.24 7.33 -21.61
CA GLU A 400 -15.10 7.57 -20.73
C GLU A 400 -14.49 8.94 -20.98
N MET A 401 -13.71 9.46 -20.03
CA MET A 401 -12.96 10.69 -20.21
C MET A 401 -11.57 10.45 -20.78
N TYR A 402 -11.25 11.21 -21.82
CA TYR A 402 -9.97 11.15 -22.54
C TYR A 402 -9.37 12.55 -22.68
N THR A 403 -8.05 12.58 -22.81
CA THR A 403 -7.29 13.80 -23.11
C THR A 403 -6.57 13.62 -24.44
N GLU A 404 -6.66 14.62 -25.31
CA GLU A 404 -5.96 14.59 -26.60
C GLU A 404 -5.66 16.02 -27.06
N THR A 405 -4.56 16.21 -27.77
CA THR A 405 -4.18 17.53 -28.29
C THR A 405 -5.06 17.88 -29.49
N LEU A 406 -5.52 19.14 -29.56
CA LEU A 406 -6.30 19.61 -30.70
C LEU A 406 -5.39 19.81 -31.93
N SER A 407 -5.91 19.51 -33.12
CA SER A 407 -5.16 19.77 -34.37
C SER A 407 -4.98 21.26 -34.63
N THR A 408 -4.02 21.59 -35.49
CA THR A 408 -3.75 22.96 -35.93
C THR A 408 -4.96 23.63 -36.62
N SER A 409 -5.95 22.86 -37.07
CA SER A 409 -7.16 23.39 -37.69
C SER A 409 -8.08 24.09 -36.68
N PHE A 410 -7.93 23.83 -35.39
CA PHE A 410 -8.73 24.45 -34.32
C PHE A 410 -8.14 25.78 -33.82
N VAL A 411 -6.91 26.12 -34.20
CA VAL A 411 -6.22 27.33 -33.73
C VAL A 411 -6.99 28.58 -34.17
N GLY A 412 -7.24 29.49 -33.23
CA GLY A 412 -7.98 30.73 -33.46
C GLY A 412 -9.51 30.61 -33.44
N MET A 413 -10.06 29.39 -33.37
CA MET A 413 -11.49 29.17 -33.13
C MET A 413 -11.85 29.53 -31.68
N SER A 414 -13.10 29.92 -31.43
CA SER A 414 -13.62 30.01 -30.06
C SER A 414 -13.99 28.61 -29.54
N PHE A 415 -13.99 28.43 -28.22
CA PHE A 415 -14.38 27.16 -27.62
C PHE A 415 -15.74 26.63 -28.09
N PRO A 416 -16.84 27.44 -28.16
CA PRO A 416 -18.11 26.95 -28.66
C PRO A 416 -18.07 26.47 -30.12
N GLN A 417 -17.30 27.15 -30.98
CA GLN A 417 -17.13 26.74 -32.39
C GLN A 417 -16.40 25.41 -32.49
N ALA A 418 -15.35 25.22 -31.68
CA ALA A 418 -14.62 23.97 -31.63
C ALA A 418 -15.48 22.83 -31.06
N ALA A 419 -16.23 23.09 -29.99
CA ALA A 419 -17.14 22.12 -29.39
C ALA A 419 -18.25 21.70 -30.36
N GLU A 420 -18.84 22.63 -31.10
CA GLU A 420 -19.82 22.35 -32.16
C GLU A 420 -19.22 21.46 -33.26
N LEU A 421 -18.02 21.78 -33.74
CA LEU A 421 -17.33 20.99 -34.74
C LEU A 421 -17.05 19.57 -34.23
N CYS A 422 -16.51 19.44 -33.03
CA CYS A 422 -16.25 18.14 -32.39
C CYS A 422 -17.53 17.31 -32.25
N PHE A 423 -18.62 17.92 -31.80
CA PHE A 423 -19.87 17.20 -31.57
C PHE A 423 -20.58 16.80 -32.87
N VAL A 424 -20.69 17.73 -33.82
CA VAL A 424 -21.46 17.52 -35.05
C VAL A 424 -20.70 16.62 -36.03
N LYS A 425 -19.41 16.90 -36.27
CA LYS A 425 -18.57 16.22 -37.26
C LYS A 425 -17.81 15.03 -36.69
N LEU A 426 -17.20 15.18 -35.53
CA LEU A 426 -16.33 14.13 -34.96
C LEU A 426 -17.08 13.17 -34.03
N LYS A 427 -18.31 13.50 -33.63
CA LYS A 427 -19.10 12.77 -32.62
C LYS A 427 -18.40 12.67 -31.26
N LEU A 428 -17.69 13.73 -30.88
CA LEU A 428 -16.95 13.83 -29.63
C LEU A 428 -17.47 14.97 -28.78
N LEU A 429 -17.65 14.74 -27.48
CA LEU A 429 -18.10 15.77 -26.55
C LEU A 429 -16.89 16.44 -25.88
N LEU A 430 -16.52 17.64 -26.36
CA LEU A 430 -15.48 18.47 -25.76
C LEU A 430 -16.01 19.16 -24.49
N LEU A 431 -15.37 18.93 -23.34
CA LEU A 431 -15.77 19.47 -22.04
C LEU A 431 -14.91 20.66 -21.58
N ALA A 432 -13.60 20.51 -21.69
CA ALA A 432 -12.64 21.45 -21.13
C ALA A 432 -11.40 21.56 -22.03
N ILE A 433 -10.64 22.63 -21.84
CA ILE A 433 -9.34 22.84 -22.47
C ILE A 433 -8.31 23.29 -21.45
N GLU A 434 -7.06 22.93 -21.69
CA GLU A 434 -5.92 23.47 -20.96
C GLU A 434 -5.55 24.85 -21.52
N VAL A 435 -5.61 25.88 -20.68
CA VAL A 435 -5.25 27.26 -21.03
C VAL A 435 -3.95 27.61 -20.32
N ILE A 436 -2.94 27.99 -21.09
CA ILE A 436 -1.66 28.48 -20.55
C ILE A 436 -1.83 29.95 -20.18
N ASN A 437 -1.49 30.32 -18.95
CA ASN A 437 -1.53 31.72 -18.51
C ASN A 437 -0.45 32.56 -19.22
N ASP A 438 -0.69 33.87 -19.38
CA ASP A 438 0.22 34.81 -20.06
C ASP A 438 1.63 34.88 -19.43
N ASP A 439 1.76 34.54 -18.14
CA ASP A 439 3.03 34.49 -17.41
C ASP A 439 3.87 33.23 -17.71
N GLY A 440 3.34 32.27 -18.48
CA GLY A 440 4.02 31.05 -18.93
C GLY A 440 4.37 30.04 -17.83
N SER A 441 3.96 30.29 -16.58
CA SER A 441 4.41 29.52 -15.40
C SER A 441 3.50 28.34 -15.04
N ASP A 442 2.18 28.46 -15.28
CA ASP A 442 1.17 27.46 -14.92
C ASP A 442 0.07 27.34 -15.99
N SER A 443 -0.31 26.11 -16.29
CA SER A 443 -1.48 25.78 -17.11
C SER A 443 -2.71 25.56 -16.23
N LYS A 444 -3.85 26.06 -16.69
CA LYS A 444 -5.13 25.95 -15.98
C LYS A 444 -6.13 25.20 -16.83
N ILE A 445 -6.76 24.19 -16.24
CA ILE A 445 -7.91 23.51 -16.87
C ILE A 445 -9.12 24.43 -16.78
N SER A 446 -9.67 24.79 -17.94
CA SER A 446 -10.86 25.64 -18.04
C SER A 446 -12.03 24.82 -18.58
N ILE A 447 -13.04 24.62 -17.74
CA ILE A 447 -14.26 23.86 -18.08
C ILE A 447 -15.25 24.80 -18.76
N ASN A 448 -15.66 24.46 -19.99
CA ASN A 448 -16.58 25.25 -20.82
C ASN A 448 -16.29 26.78 -20.81
N PRO A 449 -15.10 27.21 -21.26
CA PRO A 449 -14.74 28.64 -21.27
C PRO A 449 -15.64 29.47 -22.18
N LYS A 450 -15.75 30.76 -21.88
CA LYS A 450 -16.52 31.73 -22.66
C LYS A 450 -15.95 31.88 -24.08
N SER A 451 -16.78 32.35 -25.01
CA SER A 451 -16.45 32.54 -26.44
C SER A 451 -15.25 33.45 -26.73
N GLN A 452 -14.82 34.24 -25.74
CA GLN A 452 -13.65 35.12 -25.82
C GLN A 452 -12.32 34.34 -25.79
N THR A 453 -12.30 33.16 -25.15
CA THR A 453 -11.11 32.30 -25.12
C THR A 453 -10.89 31.69 -26.49
N LYS A 454 -9.74 32.00 -27.09
CA LYS A 454 -9.29 31.46 -28.36
C LYS A 454 -8.33 30.31 -28.14
N LEU A 455 -8.46 29.29 -28.98
CA LEU A 455 -7.61 28.10 -28.93
C LEU A 455 -6.20 28.44 -29.45
N THR A 456 -5.20 28.12 -28.65
CA THR A 456 -3.78 28.27 -29.00
C THR A 456 -3.25 26.97 -29.63
N PRO A 457 -2.10 27.02 -30.33
CA PRO A 457 -1.42 25.79 -30.75
C PRO A 457 -1.15 24.86 -29.57
N ASP A 458 -1.19 23.55 -29.82
CA ASP A 458 -0.92 22.49 -28.83
C ASP A 458 -1.83 22.51 -27.58
N THR A 459 -3.02 23.12 -27.68
CA THR A 459 -4.02 23.06 -26.61
C THR A 459 -4.45 21.61 -26.38
N GLN A 460 -4.40 21.14 -25.14
CA GLN A 460 -4.98 19.86 -24.76
C GLN A 460 -6.48 20.00 -24.50
N GLY A 461 -7.28 19.12 -25.09
CA GLY A 461 -8.72 19.04 -24.91
C GLY A 461 -9.11 17.84 -24.05
N PHE A 462 -10.15 18.01 -23.25
CA PHE A 462 -10.77 16.96 -22.44
C PHE A 462 -12.09 16.55 -23.07
N PHE A 463 -12.21 15.28 -23.45
CA PHE A 463 -13.32 14.74 -24.22
C PHE A 463 -14.04 13.63 -23.47
N ILE A 464 -15.34 13.47 -23.74
CA ILE A 464 -16.07 12.23 -23.47
C ILE A 464 -16.27 11.50 -24.79
N ALA A 465 -15.86 10.23 -24.84
CA ALA A 465 -15.95 9.35 -26.02
C ALA A 465 -16.04 7.88 -25.60
N GLN A 466 -16.27 6.97 -26.57
CA GLN A 466 -16.34 5.53 -26.30
C GLN A 466 -14.97 4.85 -26.21
N SER A 467 -13.95 5.40 -26.88
CA SER A 467 -12.61 4.82 -26.90
C SER A 467 -11.53 5.87 -27.18
N ALA A 468 -10.28 5.55 -26.84
CA ALA A 468 -9.13 6.41 -27.13
C ALA A 468 -8.93 6.63 -28.65
N ASP A 469 -9.14 5.61 -29.47
CA ASP A 469 -9.00 5.70 -30.94
C ASP A 469 -9.99 6.69 -31.55
N GLU A 470 -11.20 6.75 -31.00
CA GLU A 470 -12.19 7.74 -31.41
C GLU A 470 -11.73 9.18 -31.16
N VAL A 471 -11.01 9.44 -30.07
CA VAL A 471 -10.54 10.79 -29.72
C VAL A 471 -9.38 11.23 -30.62
N LYS A 472 -8.55 10.30 -31.11
CA LYS A 472 -7.46 10.58 -32.06
C LYS A 472 -7.92 11.27 -33.35
N ARG A 473 -9.21 11.15 -33.71
CA ARG A 473 -9.82 11.89 -34.83
C ARG A 473 -9.66 13.41 -34.70
N VAL A 474 -9.66 13.95 -33.48
CA VAL A 474 -9.44 15.39 -33.23
C VAL A 474 -8.06 15.80 -33.70
N TRP A 475 -7.04 15.02 -33.35
CA TRP A 475 -5.66 15.28 -33.75
C TRP A 475 -5.46 15.16 -35.27
N TYR A 476 -6.12 14.19 -35.91
CA TYR A 476 -6.04 13.99 -37.36
C TYR A 476 -6.90 14.96 -38.19
N TYR A 477 -7.83 15.69 -37.55
CA TYR A 477 -8.74 16.56 -38.27
C TYR A 477 -8.01 17.68 -39.01
N CYS A 478 -8.24 17.79 -40.31
CA CYS A 478 -7.71 18.84 -41.15
C CYS A 478 -8.85 19.43 -41.98
N LYS A 479 -9.06 20.74 -41.87
CA LYS A 479 -10.17 21.42 -42.57
C LYS A 479 -10.13 21.15 -44.09
N ASN A 480 -8.98 21.37 -44.72
CA ASN A 480 -8.84 21.18 -46.17
C ASN A 480 -9.07 19.74 -46.64
N CYS A 481 -8.70 18.77 -45.81
CA CYS A 481 -8.70 17.36 -46.15
C CYS A 481 -10.07 16.70 -45.76
N HIS A 482 -10.78 17.18 -44.72
CA HIS A 482 -11.92 16.47 -44.09
C HIS A 482 -13.23 17.30 -43.97
N GLU A 483 -13.29 18.54 -44.45
CA GLU A 483 -14.49 19.40 -44.31
C GLU A 483 -15.76 18.79 -44.95
N ASP A 484 -15.62 18.15 -46.11
CA ASP A 484 -16.74 17.54 -46.85
C ASP A 484 -17.05 16.09 -46.43
N VAL A 485 -16.25 15.50 -45.54
CA VAL A 485 -16.45 14.13 -45.07
C VAL A 485 -17.67 14.07 -44.15
N ARG A 486 -18.58 13.11 -44.42
CA ARG A 486 -19.81 12.89 -43.64
C ARG A 486 -19.70 11.75 -42.62
N ASP A 487 -18.95 10.71 -42.95
CA ASP A 487 -18.71 9.55 -42.09
C ASP A 487 -17.45 9.76 -41.26
N GLU A 488 -17.59 9.81 -39.95
CA GLU A 488 -16.52 10.06 -38.98
C GLU A 488 -15.42 9.00 -39.02
N LYS A 489 -15.70 7.77 -39.50
CA LYS A 489 -14.71 6.68 -39.59
C LYS A 489 -13.69 6.87 -40.72
N GLN A 490 -13.96 7.77 -41.66
CA GLN A 490 -13.05 8.11 -42.75
C GLN A 490 -12.01 9.17 -42.35
N ILE A 491 -12.16 9.77 -41.16
CA ILE A 491 -11.24 10.79 -40.63
C ILE A 491 -9.98 10.11 -40.12
N LYS A 492 -8.98 10.00 -41.00
CA LYS A 492 -7.68 9.39 -40.72
C LYS A 492 -6.56 10.40 -40.89
N LYS A 493 -5.34 10.02 -40.50
CA LYS A 493 -4.15 10.88 -40.63
C LYS A 493 -4.00 11.37 -42.07
N CYS A 494 -4.11 12.68 -42.24
CA CYS A 494 -3.98 13.32 -43.54
C CYS A 494 -2.50 13.50 -43.97
N LYS A 495 -2.27 13.66 -45.28
CA LYS A 495 -0.93 13.97 -45.83
C LYS A 495 -0.69 15.48 -45.99
N CYS A 496 -1.66 16.30 -45.59
CA CYS A 496 -1.56 17.75 -45.52
C CYS A 496 -0.30 18.08 -44.64
N LYS A 497 0.68 18.87 -45.14
CA LYS A 497 1.89 19.21 -44.35
C LYS A 497 1.46 19.99 -43.10
N ASN A 498 1.64 19.42 -41.91
CA ASN A 498 1.62 20.23 -40.70
C ASN A 498 2.68 21.34 -40.88
N PRO A 499 2.34 22.64 -40.76
CA PRO A 499 3.39 23.64 -40.56
C PRO A 499 4.21 23.19 -39.34
N PRO A 500 5.54 23.29 -39.37
CA PRO A 500 6.38 22.69 -38.36
C PRO A 500 6.00 23.26 -36.99
N ALA A 501 5.66 22.37 -36.05
CA ALA A 501 5.91 22.62 -34.65
C ALA A 501 7.37 23.09 -34.56
N ILE A 502 7.60 24.24 -33.95
CA ILE A 502 8.95 24.74 -33.69
C ILE A 502 9.65 23.65 -32.88
N SER A 503 10.57 22.95 -33.53
CA SER A 503 11.45 21.99 -32.87
C SER A 503 12.33 22.77 -31.90
N VAL A 504 11.99 22.76 -30.61
CA VAL A 504 12.97 23.01 -29.56
C VAL A 504 13.90 21.80 -29.58
N VAL A 505 15.00 21.94 -30.31
CA VAL A 505 16.11 20.99 -30.29
C VAL A 505 16.78 21.12 -28.91
N PRO A 506 16.85 20.07 -28.08
CA PRO A 506 17.76 20.07 -26.94
C PRO A 506 19.20 20.10 -27.50
N PRO A 507 20.11 20.93 -26.97
CA PRO A 507 21.45 21.01 -27.52
C PRO A 507 22.15 19.66 -27.42
N ARG A 508 22.44 19.06 -28.59
CA ARG A 508 23.32 17.90 -28.71
C ARG A 508 24.72 18.32 -28.26
N ASN A 509 25.17 17.73 -27.14
CA ASN A 509 26.57 17.75 -26.72
C ASN A 509 27.46 17.16 -27.81
N GLY A 510 28.18 18.03 -28.52
CA GLY A 510 29.29 17.67 -29.37
C GLY A 510 30.54 17.40 -28.55
N ASN A 511 31.09 16.20 -28.71
CA ASN A 511 32.38 15.77 -28.21
C ASN A 511 33.49 16.84 -28.35
N ARG A 512 34.19 17.14 -27.25
CA ARG A 512 35.61 17.51 -27.28
C ARG A 512 36.39 16.74 -26.21
N GLN A 513 37.25 15.87 -26.71
CA GLN A 513 38.32 15.19 -25.99
C GLN A 513 39.45 16.17 -25.60
N LYS A 514 40.04 15.91 -24.42
CA LYS A 514 41.46 16.06 -24.00
C LYS A 514 42.10 17.47 -23.86
N SER A 515 42.23 17.87 -22.58
CA SER A 515 43.39 18.40 -21.80
C SER A 515 44.79 18.48 -22.48
N PRO A 516 45.77 19.34 -22.06
CA PRO A 516 46.23 19.49 -20.65
C PRO A 516 46.89 20.82 -20.15
N GLY A 517 47.12 20.92 -18.82
CA GLY A 517 48.10 21.82 -18.15
C GLY A 517 47.53 22.52 -16.88
N LYS A 518 47.79 22.07 -15.64
CA LYS A 518 48.93 22.40 -14.71
C LYS A 518 49.18 23.92 -14.60
N VAL A 519 49.20 24.62 -13.45
CA VAL A 519 49.87 24.38 -12.14
C VAL A 519 49.23 25.24 -11.01
N ASN A 520 49.31 24.71 -9.79
CA ASN A 520 49.12 25.32 -8.45
C ASN A 520 49.60 26.78 -8.25
N SER A 521 48.91 27.54 -7.38
CA SER A 521 49.49 28.08 -6.14
C SER A 521 48.41 28.63 -5.21
N MET A 522 48.74 28.60 -3.92
CA MET A 522 47.89 28.79 -2.75
C MET A 522 48.15 30.16 -2.11
N SER A 523 47.25 30.58 -1.19
CA SER A 523 47.31 31.75 -0.27
C SER A 523 46.78 33.07 -0.89
N SER A 524 46.01 33.95 -0.22
CA SER A 524 45.60 34.12 1.17
C SER A 524 44.51 35.24 1.27
N ILE A 525 43.72 35.26 2.36
CA ILE A 525 43.16 36.44 3.08
C ILE A 525 42.21 37.37 2.26
N THR A 526 40.91 37.57 2.55
CA THR A 526 40.30 38.19 3.75
C THR A 526 38.77 38.15 3.64
N SER A 527 38.07 38.03 4.77
CA SER A 527 36.63 38.33 4.97
C SER A 527 36.46 39.68 5.68
N PRO A 528 35.29 40.35 5.61
CA PRO A 528 34.28 40.22 6.69
C PRO A 528 32.83 40.28 6.15
N GLY A 529 31.75 39.73 6.73
CA GLY A 529 31.41 39.43 8.13
C GLY A 529 30.39 40.46 8.65
N ARG A 530 29.08 40.13 8.73
CA ARG A 530 28.11 40.88 9.57
C ARG A 530 27.02 39.96 10.15
N LYS A 531 26.90 40.01 11.48
CA LYS A 531 25.97 39.28 12.36
C LYS A 531 24.81 40.18 12.81
N HIS A 532 23.71 39.53 13.17
CA HIS A 532 22.51 39.98 13.89
C HIS A 532 22.76 40.76 15.21
N TYR A 533 21.83 41.65 15.64
CA TYR A 533 20.82 41.45 16.74
C TYR A 533 20.17 42.79 17.22
N HIS A 534 18.85 42.69 17.54
CA HIS A 534 17.94 43.45 18.45
C HIS A 534 18.02 44.97 18.78
N GLY A 535 16.82 45.56 18.95
CA GLY A 535 16.49 46.39 20.12
C GLY A 535 15.95 47.82 19.88
N ARG A 536 14.69 48.08 20.27
CA ARG A 536 14.04 49.40 20.50
C ARG A 536 14.89 50.32 21.42
N PRO A 537 14.79 51.69 21.41
CA PRO A 537 13.65 52.39 22.05
C PRO A 537 13.32 53.87 21.65
N THR A 538 12.11 54.29 22.07
CA THR A 538 11.59 55.60 22.59
C THR A 538 12.25 56.97 22.31
N GLY A 539 11.40 58.00 22.11
CA GLY A 539 11.62 59.42 22.47
C GLY A 539 10.78 60.40 21.63
N ARG A 540 9.65 60.92 22.13
CA ARG A 540 9.43 62.22 22.81
C ARG A 540 9.23 63.43 21.86
N GLY A 541 8.10 64.13 22.02
CA GLY A 541 7.70 65.30 21.23
C GLY A 541 8.10 66.67 21.79
N SER A 542 7.63 67.72 21.14
CA SER A 542 7.53 69.13 21.59
C SER A 542 6.51 69.86 20.69
N ALA A 543 5.42 70.41 21.25
CA ALA A 543 5.16 71.84 21.52
C ALA A 543 5.00 72.69 20.23
N GLY A 544 3.98 73.52 19.98
CA GLY A 544 2.86 74.07 20.75
C GLY A 544 2.64 75.52 20.30
N SER A 545 1.42 75.93 19.93
CA SER A 545 0.98 77.35 19.98
C SER A 545 -0.55 77.47 19.82
N VAL A 546 -1.08 78.51 20.47
CA VAL A 546 -2.47 78.77 20.86
C VAL A 546 -3.05 79.89 20.00
N SER A 547 -4.33 79.85 19.63
CA SER A 547 -5.20 81.05 19.59
C SER A 547 -6.70 80.70 19.56
N GLU A 548 -7.38 81.24 20.59
CA GLU A 548 -8.73 81.85 20.72
C GLU A 548 -9.98 81.35 19.95
N ARG A 549 -11.10 81.27 20.68
CA ARG A 549 -12.50 81.10 20.21
C ARG A 549 -13.16 82.47 19.97
N PRO A 550 -14.28 82.53 19.23
CA PRO A 550 -15.57 82.71 19.93
C PRO A 550 -16.79 81.96 19.32
N PHE A 551 -17.88 81.98 20.10
CA PHE A 551 -19.18 81.31 19.96
C PHE A 551 -20.01 81.64 18.70
N GLY A 552 -20.89 80.70 18.27
CA GLY A 552 -22.02 80.92 17.34
C GLY A 552 -22.97 79.72 17.24
N MET A 553 -24.28 79.98 17.24
CA MET A 553 -25.43 79.05 17.30
C MET A 553 -25.68 78.18 16.03
N MET A 554 -26.37 77.06 16.25
CA MET A 554 -27.18 76.20 15.36
C MET A 554 -27.37 76.61 13.88
N ALA A 555 -27.11 75.65 12.96
CA ALA A 555 -28.01 75.23 11.88
C ALA A 555 -27.42 74.01 11.13
N GLU A 556 -28.29 73.10 10.69
CA GLU A 556 -27.99 71.91 9.88
C GLU A 556 -27.29 72.27 8.55
N ASP A 557 -26.31 71.46 8.12
CA ASP A 557 -26.23 71.06 6.71
C ASP A 557 -25.44 69.76 6.51
N GLN A 558 -25.82 69.06 5.45
CA GLN A 558 -25.52 67.68 5.11
C GLN A 558 -24.07 67.47 4.65
N GLY A 559 -23.48 66.37 5.12
CA GLY A 559 -22.19 65.86 4.62
C GLY A 559 -21.87 64.52 5.26
N LYS A 560 -22.52 63.45 4.79
CA LYS A 560 -22.08 62.08 5.10
C LYS A 560 -20.80 61.82 4.31
N ASP A 561 -19.65 61.97 4.97
CA ASP A 561 -18.45 61.27 4.58
C ASP A 561 -18.74 59.76 4.59
N PHE A 562 -18.47 59.12 3.46
CA PHE A 562 -18.61 57.68 3.27
C PHE A 562 -17.54 56.97 4.10
N ASP A 563 -17.91 56.46 5.28
CA ASP A 563 -17.06 55.61 6.10
C ASP A 563 -16.70 54.31 5.35
N PHE A 564 -15.41 54.16 5.05
CA PHE A 564 -14.80 52.99 4.42
C PHE A 564 -14.52 51.84 5.42
N GLU A 565 -15.21 51.80 6.56
CA GLU A 565 -15.02 50.83 7.65
C GLU A 565 -16.30 50.01 7.91
N ARG A 566 -16.61 49.07 7.00
CA ARG A 566 -17.37 47.81 7.25
C ARG A 566 -17.58 47.05 5.93
N THR A 567 -16.50 46.62 5.28
CA THR A 567 -16.60 45.55 4.29
C THR A 567 -16.79 44.23 5.03
N GLU A 568 -18.04 43.79 5.21
CA GLU A 568 -18.34 42.39 5.54
C GLU A 568 -17.62 41.52 4.50
N MET A 569 -16.62 40.73 4.92
CA MET A 569 -15.95 39.78 4.04
C MET A 569 -16.99 38.78 3.52
N LYS A 570 -17.36 38.90 2.24
CA LYS A 570 -18.34 38.01 1.58
C LYS A 570 -17.70 36.74 1.03
N TYR A 571 -16.39 36.76 0.77
CA TYR A 571 -15.65 35.67 0.15
C TYR A 571 -14.35 35.37 0.90
N ASP A 572 -13.79 34.19 0.65
CA ASP A 572 -12.49 33.78 1.16
C ASP A 572 -11.34 34.54 0.48
N SER A 573 -10.11 34.34 0.96
CA SER A 573 -8.93 35.04 0.41
C SER A 573 -8.64 34.72 -1.06
N THR A 574 -9.11 33.58 -1.57
CA THR A 574 -8.96 33.20 -2.99
C THR A 574 -10.10 33.72 -3.86
N GLY A 575 -11.22 34.15 -3.27
CA GLY A 575 -12.44 34.54 -3.98
C GLY A 575 -13.24 33.37 -4.57
N MET A 576 -12.90 32.13 -4.22
CA MET A 576 -13.52 30.91 -4.76
C MET A 576 -14.74 30.46 -3.96
N PHE A 577 -14.87 30.87 -2.70
CA PHE A 577 -15.94 30.43 -1.81
C PHE A 577 -16.55 31.59 -1.02
N HIS A 578 -17.84 31.48 -0.72
CA HIS A 578 -18.52 32.37 0.22
C HIS A 578 -17.99 32.13 1.63
N TRP A 579 -17.76 33.22 2.35
CA TRP A 579 -17.15 33.19 3.68
C TRP A 579 -17.94 34.04 4.66
N CYS A 580 -17.95 33.62 5.93
CA CYS A 580 -18.50 34.41 7.03
C CYS A 580 -17.53 34.45 8.23
N PRO A 581 -17.67 35.44 9.13
CA PRO A 581 -16.99 35.41 10.42
C PRO A 581 -17.24 34.09 11.15
N ALA A 582 -16.29 33.66 11.98
CA ALA A 582 -16.43 32.42 12.73
C ALA A 582 -17.64 32.51 13.68
N ARG A 583 -18.59 31.58 13.51
CA ARG A 583 -19.79 31.48 14.35
C ARG A 583 -19.62 30.43 15.45
N SER A 584 -20.19 30.67 16.63
CA SER A 584 -20.28 29.62 17.65
C SER A 584 -21.20 28.51 17.17
N ILE A 585 -20.95 27.27 17.60
CA ILE A 585 -21.84 26.16 17.26
C ILE A 585 -23.24 26.35 17.87
N GLU A 586 -23.31 26.93 19.07
CA GLU A 586 -24.57 27.15 19.79
C GLU A 586 -25.49 28.12 19.05
N ASP A 587 -24.94 29.09 18.29
CA ASP A 587 -25.73 30.01 17.46
C ASP A 587 -26.38 29.33 16.25
N CYS A 588 -25.90 28.15 15.88
CA CYS A 588 -26.36 27.39 14.72
C CYS A 588 -27.21 26.18 15.10
N ILE A 589 -27.27 25.84 16.40
CA ILE A 589 -28.12 24.75 16.90
C ILE A 589 -29.56 25.25 16.97
N LEU A 590 -30.46 24.44 16.41
CA LEU A 590 -31.89 24.66 16.44
C LEU A 590 -32.55 23.57 17.28
N ASP A 591 -33.49 23.98 18.12
CA ASP A 591 -34.45 23.05 18.72
C ASP A 591 -35.50 22.63 17.69
N ARG A 592 -36.18 21.49 17.92
CA ARG A 592 -37.23 21.00 17.02
C ARG A 592 -38.33 22.05 16.74
N ASN A 593 -38.73 22.81 17.75
CA ASN A 593 -39.73 23.87 17.58
C ASN A 593 -39.19 25.05 16.77
N GLN A 594 -37.94 25.43 16.98
CA GLN A 594 -37.28 26.50 16.22
C GLN A 594 -37.10 26.09 14.75
N ALA A 595 -36.72 24.84 14.49
CA ALA A 595 -36.64 24.29 13.16
C ALA A 595 -38.00 24.32 12.45
N ALA A 596 -39.08 23.91 13.13
CA ALA A 596 -40.43 23.94 12.58
C ALA A 596 -40.96 25.37 12.31
N MET A 597 -40.54 26.36 13.12
CA MET A 597 -40.86 27.78 12.86
C MET A 597 -40.04 28.37 11.71
N THR A 598 -38.89 27.77 11.38
CA THR A 598 -38.05 28.22 10.27
C THR A 598 -38.60 27.61 8.98
N VAL A 599 -39.21 28.42 8.13
CA VAL A 599 -39.72 27.95 6.84
C VAL A 599 -38.54 27.65 5.90
N LEU A 600 -38.15 26.37 5.86
CA LEU A 600 -37.08 25.86 5.01
C LEU A 600 -37.68 25.24 3.74
N ASN A 601 -37.35 25.80 2.58
CA ASN A 601 -37.73 25.30 1.26
C ASN A 601 -36.49 25.36 0.35
N GLY A 602 -36.33 24.38 -0.55
CA GLY A 602 -35.19 24.32 -1.46
C GLY A 602 -33.83 24.20 -0.74
N HIS A 603 -33.79 23.37 0.30
CA HIS A 603 -32.65 23.23 1.21
C HIS A 603 -32.08 21.80 1.17
N VAL A 604 -30.89 21.60 1.73
CA VAL A 604 -30.24 20.29 1.83
C VAL A 604 -30.31 19.78 3.26
N VAL A 605 -30.85 18.59 3.45
CA VAL A 605 -30.86 17.91 4.75
C VAL A 605 -29.74 16.89 4.79
N LEU A 606 -28.84 17.02 5.75
CA LEU A 606 -27.76 16.06 6.00
C LEU A 606 -28.12 15.20 7.23
N CYS A 607 -28.53 13.97 6.98
CA CYS A 607 -28.74 12.94 8.00
C CYS A 607 -27.40 12.28 8.36
N LEU A 608 -26.89 12.57 9.56
CA LEU A 608 -25.59 12.10 10.01
C LEU A 608 -25.72 11.07 11.14
N PHE A 609 -25.24 9.86 10.87
CA PHE A 609 -25.07 8.79 11.84
C PHE A 609 -23.65 8.78 12.38
N ALA A 610 -23.46 9.29 13.60
CA ALA A 610 -22.16 9.34 14.24
C ALA A 610 -22.30 9.28 15.76
N ASP A 611 -21.37 8.56 16.39
CA ASP A 611 -21.19 8.58 17.83
C ASP A 611 -20.11 9.59 18.21
N LYS A 612 -20.01 9.95 19.49
CA LYS A 612 -19.04 10.95 19.98
C LYS A 612 -17.60 10.61 19.58
N ASP A 613 -17.25 9.33 19.62
CA ASP A 613 -15.90 8.81 19.37
C ASP A 613 -15.69 8.30 17.94
N SER A 614 -16.69 8.42 17.07
CA SER A 614 -16.55 8.04 15.66
C SER A 614 -15.44 8.84 14.95
N PRO A 615 -14.78 8.26 13.94
CA PRO A 615 -13.80 8.97 13.12
C PRO A 615 -14.45 10.13 12.36
N LEU A 616 -13.67 11.17 12.08
CA LEU A 616 -14.16 12.33 11.34
C LEU A 616 -14.39 11.97 9.87
N ILE A 617 -15.50 12.43 9.29
CA ILE A 617 -15.78 12.29 7.85
C ILE A 617 -15.19 13.47 7.09
N GLY A 618 -15.15 14.65 7.72
CA GLY A 618 -14.69 15.88 7.10
C GLY A 618 -15.79 16.56 6.27
N LEU A 619 -16.92 16.91 6.91
CA LEU A 619 -18.09 17.53 6.29
C LEU A 619 -17.79 18.83 5.55
N ARG A 620 -16.65 19.49 5.85
CA ARG A 620 -16.13 20.60 5.05
C ARG A 620 -16.12 20.27 3.56
N ASN A 621 -15.74 19.06 3.17
CA ASN A 621 -15.65 18.65 1.76
C ASN A 621 -17.03 18.49 1.10
N LEU A 622 -18.10 18.32 1.88
CA LEU A 622 -19.48 18.32 1.40
C LEU A 622 -20.02 19.75 1.26
N VAL A 623 -19.79 20.59 2.27
CA VAL A 623 -20.40 21.93 2.33
C VAL A 623 -19.65 22.94 1.46
N MET A 624 -18.33 22.84 1.35
CA MET A 624 -17.51 23.79 0.59
C MET A 624 -17.90 23.89 -0.89
N PRO A 625 -18.13 22.81 -1.65
CA PRO A 625 -18.64 22.90 -3.03
C PRO A 625 -20.02 23.56 -3.14
N LEU A 626 -20.88 23.42 -2.11
CA LEU A 626 -22.21 24.07 -2.05
C LEU A 626 -22.12 25.56 -1.67
N ARG A 627 -20.92 26.08 -1.44
CA ARG A 627 -20.63 27.48 -1.08
C ARG A 627 -19.65 28.12 -2.06
N ALA A 628 -19.50 27.54 -3.26
CA ALA A 628 -18.68 28.11 -4.31
C ALA A 628 -19.22 29.50 -4.74
N SER A 629 -18.30 30.39 -5.13
CA SER A 629 -18.60 31.79 -5.50
C SER A 629 -19.32 31.93 -6.85
N ASN A 630 -19.49 30.83 -7.59
CA ASN A 630 -20.31 30.78 -8.80
C ASN A 630 -21.81 30.96 -8.53
N PHE A 631 -22.27 30.75 -7.29
CA PHE A 631 -23.64 31.02 -6.88
C PHE A 631 -23.79 32.38 -6.22
N HIS A 632 -24.92 33.05 -6.43
CA HIS A 632 -25.25 34.23 -5.64
C HIS A 632 -25.67 33.84 -4.21
N TYR A 633 -25.48 34.74 -3.24
CA TYR A 633 -25.73 34.43 -1.82
C TYR A 633 -27.17 33.95 -1.56
N HIS A 634 -28.16 34.48 -2.28
CA HIS A 634 -29.56 34.08 -2.14
C HIS A 634 -29.84 32.68 -2.73
N GLU A 635 -29.11 32.27 -3.78
CA GLU A 635 -29.21 30.94 -4.41
C GLU A 635 -28.56 29.82 -3.57
N LEU A 636 -27.71 30.19 -2.59
CA LEU A 636 -27.10 29.22 -1.70
C LEU A 636 -28.15 28.42 -0.93
N LYS A 637 -28.18 27.12 -1.17
CA LYS A 637 -29.02 26.16 -0.44
C LYS A 637 -28.62 26.13 1.03
N HIS A 638 -29.59 26.31 1.92
CA HIS A 638 -29.37 26.17 3.36
C HIS A 638 -29.07 24.71 3.68
N VAL A 639 -28.06 24.44 4.51
CA VAL A 639 -27.70 23.06 4.89
C VAL A 639 -28.12 22.83 6.34
N VAL A 640 -29.01 21.88 6.57
CA VAL A 640 -29.46 21.48 7.91
C VAL A 640 -28.89 20.11 8.24
N ILE A 641 -28.03 20.05 9.26
CA ILE A 641 -27.41 18.82 9.70
C ILE A 641 -28.22 18.23 10.86
N VAL A 642 -28.74 17.02 10.69
CA VAL A 642 -29.49 16.27 11.71
C VAL A 642 -28.59 15.17 12.25
N GLY A 643 -28.20 15.25 13.52
CA GLY A 643 -27.34 14.24 14.13
C GLY A 643 -26.85 14.60 15.53
N ASN A 644 -25.83 13.86 16.00
CA ASN A 644 -25.27 14.04 17.32
C ASN A 644 -24.40 15.31 17.42
N VAL A 645 -24.78 16.23 18.30
CA VAL A 645 -24.07 17.50 18.52
C VAL A 645 -22.65 17.30 19.04
N ASP A 646 -22.39 16.28 19.86
CA ASP A 646 -21.06 16.04 20.42
C ASP A 646 -20.04 15.66 19.33
N TYR A 647 -20.48 14.91 18.31
CA TYR A 647 -19.66 14.66 17.13
C TYR A 647 -19.44 15.95 16.33
N LEU A 648 -20.51 16.71 16.09
CA LEU A 648 -20.44 17.95 15.29
C LEU A 648 -19.55 19.03 15.94
N ARG A 649 -19.45 19.07 17.27
CA ARG A 649 -18.52 19.96 17.99
C ARG A 649 -17.07 19.75 17.56
N ARG A 650 -16.66 18.51 17.25
CA ARG A 650 -15.31 18.19 16.76
C ARG A 650 -15.09 18.67 15.32
N GLU A 651 -16.10 18.57 14.47
CA GLU A 651 -16.03 19.02 13.08
C GLU A 651 -16.27 20.53 12.87
N TRP A 652 -16.93 21.20 13.82
CA TRP A 652 -17.39 22.58 13.67
C TRP A 652 -16.28 23.57 13.36
N LYS A 653 -15.07 23.33 13.88
CA LYS A 653 -13.88 24.16 13.59
C LYS A 653 -13.63 24.31 12.09
N MET A 654 -14.00 23.30 11.29
CA MET A 654 -13.83 23.29 9.84
C MET A 654 -15.04 23.88 9.07
N LEU A 655 -16.18 24.11 9.75
CA LEU A 655 -17.44 24.58 9.17
C LEU A 655 -17.82 26.01 9.60
N GLN A 656 -17.30 26.51 10.71
CA GLN A 656 -17.70 27.76 11.37
C GLN A 656 -17.65 29.03 10.49
N ASN A 657 -16.87 28.99 9.40
CA ASN A 657 -16.68 30.10 8.46
C ASN A 657 -17.57 30.00 7.21
N LEU A 658 -18.43 29.00 7.12
CA LEU A 658 -19.34 28.79 5.98
C LEU A 658 -20.75 29.29 6.35
N PRO A 659 -21.41 30.07 5.46
CA PRO A 659 -22.73 30.64 5.74
C PRO A 659 -23.87 29.61 5.58
N LYS A 660 -25.06 29.95 6.10
CA LYS A 660 -26.31 29.17 5.94
C LYS A 660 -26.19 27.68 6.34
N ILE A 661 -25.65 27.44 7.53
CA ILE A 661 -25.59 26.11 8.15
C ILE A 661 -26.37 26.17 9.45
N SER A 662 -27.23 25.18 9.66
CA SER A 662 -27.95 24.94 10.92
C SER A 662 -27.80 23.48 11.34
N ILE A 663 -27.87 23.23 12.64
CA ILE A 663 -27.73 21.91 13.24
C ILE A 663 -29.00 21.62 14.04
N LEU A 664 -29.67 20.52 13.76
CA LEU A 664 -30.75 20.00 14.59
C LEU A 664 -30.17 18.91 15.49
N SER A 665 -30.24 19.12 16.81
CA SER A 665 -29.86 18.09 17.78
C SER A 665 -30.93 17.01 17.82
N GLY A 666 -30.64 15.85 17.24
CA GLY A 666 -31.62 14.78 17.08
C GLY A 666 -31.05 13.56 16.37
N THR A 667 -31.93 12.64 15.99
CA THR A 667 -31.56 11.43 15.25
C THR A 667 -32.27 11.39 13.91
N PRO A 668 -31.58 11.05 12.80
CA PRO A 668 -32.24 10.91 11.50
C PRO A 668 -33.29 9.79 11.43
N LEU A 669 -33.36 8.89 12.42
CA LEU A 669 -34.41 7.87 12.50
C LEU A 669 -35.73 8.42 13.08
N SER A 670 -35.68 9.57 13.75
CA SER A 670 -36.84 10.22 14.36
C SER A 670 -37.65 10.95 13.29
N ARG A 671 -38.85 10.43 12.98
CA ARG A 671 -39.78 11.09 12.05
C ARG A 671 -40.17 12.50 12.50
N ALA A 672 -40.18 12.75 13.81
CA ALA A 672 -40.48 14.07 14.36
C ALA A 672 -39.40 15.10 13.98
N ASP A 673 -38.12 14.70 14.03
CA ASP A 673 -37.00 15.57 13.65
C ASP A 673 -37.00 15.82 12.14
N LEU A 674 -37.25 14.78 11.35
CA LEU A 674 -37.35 14.90 9.88
C LEU A 674 -38.54 15.75 9.42
N ARG A 675 -39.68 15.69 10.13
CA ARG A 675 -40.82 16.58 9.87
C ARG A 675 -40.50 18.02 10.26
N ALA A 676 -39.81 18.25 11.38
CA ALA A 676 -39.47 19.60 11.83
C ALA A 676 -38.53 20.35 10.88
N VAL A 677 -37.71 19.64 10.10
CA VAL A 677 -36.86 20.24 9.05
C VAL A 677 -37.55 20.33 7.69
N ASN A 678 -38.84 19.98 7.58
CA ASN A 678 -39.58 19.96 6.32
C ASN A 678 -38.87 19.15 5.22
N ILE A 679 -38.50 17.89 5.53
CA ILE A 679 -37.77 17.03 4.60
C ILE A 679 -38.50 16.80 3.25
N ASN A 680 -39.83 16.93 3.22
CA ASN A 680 -40.63 16.87 2.00
C ASN A 680 -40.39 18.04 1.03
N LEU A 681 -39.86 19.16 1.52
CA LEU A 681 -39.53 20.37 0.75
C LEU A 681 -38.01 20.54 0.56
N CYS A 682 -37.22 19.51 0.87
CA CYS A 682 -35.78 19.54 0.63
C CYS A 682 -35.45 19.18 -0.83
N ASP A 683 -34.40 19.79 -1.38
CA ASP A 683 -33.90 19.47 -2.72
C ASP A 683 -33.16 18.13 -2.74
N MET A 684 -32.47 17.84 -1.63
CA MET A 684 -31.70 16.61 -1.47
C MET A 684 -31.57 16.26 0.01
N CYS A 685 -31.83 14.98 0.32
CA CYS A 685 -31.54 14.38 1.61
C CYS A 685 -30.30 13.50 1.48
N VAL A 686 -29.20 13.93 2.10
CA VAL A 686 -27.93 13.19 2.13
C VAL A 686 -27.85 12.37 3.40
N ILE A 687 -27.57 11.07 3.30
CA ILE A 687 -27.42 10.17 4.45
C ILE A 687 -25.97 9.71 4.52
N LEU A 688 -25.29 10.01 5.62
CA LEU A 688 -23.90 9.63 5.87
C LEU A 688 -23.79 8.86 7.20
N SER A 689 -22.88 7.87 7.23
CA SER A 689 -22.46 7.18 8.44
C SER A 689 -20.98 7.42 8.68
N ALA A 690 -20.64 7.85 9.91
CA ALA A 690 -19.29 7.93 10.44
C ALA A 690 -18.91 6.70 11.26
N LYS A 691 -19.88 5.79 11.52
CA LYS A 691 -19.66 4.63 12.37
C LYS A 691 -18.74 3.64 11.68
N ILE A 692 -17.79 3.10 12.43
CA ILE A 692 -16.92 2.04 11.95
C ILE A 692 -17.76 0.76 11.86
N PRO A 693 -17.79 0.07 10.71
CA PRO A 693 -18.47 -1.21 10.60
C PRO A 693 -17.92 -2.21 11.62
N SER A 694 -18.79 -2.96 12.29
CA SER A 694 -18.35 -4.08 13.12
C SER A 694 -17.67 -5.13 12.24
N SER A 695 -16.45 -5.56 12.60
CA SER A 695 -15.69 -6.56 11.84
C SER A 695 -16.34 -7.94 11.78
N GLU A 696 -17.37 -8.19 12.59
CA GLU A 696 -18.05 -9.48 12.71
C GLU A 696 -18.98 -9.77 11.52
N ASP A 697 -19.57 -8.74 10.89
CA ASP A 697 -20.45 -8.94 9.73
C ASP A 697 -20.40 -7.72 8.79
N PRO A 698 -19.72 -7.83 7.62
CA PRO A 698 -19.64 -6.74 6.65
C PRO A 698 -21.00 -6.38 6.04
N THR A 699 -21.98 -7.29 6.05
CA THR A 699 -23.31 -7.03 5.47
C THR A 699 -24.13 -6.06 6.31
N LEU A 700 -23.83 -5.92 7.60
CA LEU A 700 -24.52 -5.03 8.53
C LEU A 700 -23.92 -3.62 8.61
N ALA A 701 -22.85 -3.34 7.85
CA ALA A 701 -22.14 -2.07 7.86
C ALA A 701 -23.08 -0.86 7.59
N ASP A 702 -24.00 -1.01 6.65
CA ASP A 702 -24.85 0.08 6.15
C ASP A 702 -26.28 0.09 6.73
N LYS A 703 -26.53 -0.68 7.81
CA LYS A 703 -27.88 -0.88 8.37
C LYS A 703 -28.61 0.42 8.69
N GLU A 704 -27.93 1.41 9.28
CA GLU A 704 -28.55 2.67 9.70
C GLU A 704 -28.90 3.55 8.50
N ALA A 705 -28.03 3.59 7.49
CA ALA A 705 -28.26 4.35 6.27
C ALA A 705 -29.45 3.78 5.48
N ILE A 706 -29.54 2.45 5.35
CA ILE A 706 -30.66 1.78 4.68
C ILE A 706 -31.96 2.03 5.44
N LEU A 707 -31.98 1.83 6.76
CA LEU A 707 -33.17 2.05 7.59
C LEU A 707 -33.66 3.50 7.53
N ALA A 708 -32.75 4.48 7.55
CA ALA A 708 -33.09 5.88 7.40
C ALA A 708 -33.73 6.17 6.04
N SER A 709 -33.16 5.63 4.96
CA SER A 709 -33.70 5.80 3.60
C SER A 709 -35.10 5.20 3.46
N LEU A 710 -35.34 4.01 4.02
CA LEU A 710 -36.66 3.36 4.02
C LEU A 710 -37.66 4.13 4.89
N ASN A 711 -37.21 4.64 6.04
CA ASN A 711 -38.04 5.44 6.93
C ASN A 711 -38.54 6.71 6.22
N ILE A 712 -37.65 7.45 5.57
CA ILE A 712 -37.97 8.66 4.81
C ILE A 712 -38.96 8.34 3.67
N LYS A 713 -38.70 7.28 2.88
CA LYS A 713 -39.58 6.86 1.79
C LYS A 713 -40.98 6.43 2.26
N ALA A 714 -41.09 5.94 3.50
CA ALA A 714 -42.36 5.52 4.09
C ALA A 714 -43.14 6.66 4.78
N MET A 715 -42.57 7.87 4.87
CA MET A 715 -43.27 9.01 5.46
C MET A 715 -44.34 9.56 4.51
N THR A 716 -45.51 9.86 5.06
CA THR A 716 -46.56 10.63 4.38
C THR A 716 -46.61 12.04 4.95
N PHE A 717 -47.03 12.99 4.12
CA PHE A 717 -47.16 14.41 4.46
C PHE A 717 -48.54 14.89 4.02
N ASP A 718 -49.16 15.75 4.84
CA ASP A 718 -50.46 16.33 4.52
C ASP A 718 -50.23 17.67 3.80
N ASP A 719 -50.72 17.79 2.56
CA ASP A 719 -50.55 18.99 1.72
C ASP A 719 -51.19 20.27 2.32
N THR A 720 -52.06 20.12 3.33
CA THR A 720 -52.77 21.23 3.98
C THR A 720 -51.85 22.20 4.74
N ILE A 721 -50.61 21.81 5.05
CA ILE A 721 -49.67 22.65 5.79
C ILE A 721 -48.87 23.58 4.85
N GLY A 722 -48.84 23.29 3.53
CA GLY A 722 -48.07 24.09 2.54
C GLY A 722 -48.83 25.24 1.88
N VAL A 723 -50.15 25.35 2.07
CA VAL A 723 -51.00 26.31 1.33
C VAL A 723 -51.30 27.59 2.13
N LEU A 724 -50.87 27.70 3.39
CA LEU A 724 -51.14 28.88 4.23
C LEU A 724 -50.14 30.04 4.07
N THR A 725 -49.14 29.90 3.19
CA THR A 725 -48.22 31.00 2.84
C THR A 725 -47.81 30.91 1.38
N GLN A 726 -48.72 31.30 0.48
CA GLN A 726 -48.34 31.88 -0.83
C GLN A 726 -48.57 33.39 -0.77
#